data_AF-A0AAD4SML8-F1
#
_entry.id   AF-A0AAD4SML8-F1
#
_cell.length_a   1.000
_cell.length_b   1.000
_cell.length_c   1.000
_cell.angle_alpha   90.00
_cell.angle_beta   90.00
_cell.angle_gamma   90.00
#
_symmetry.space_group_name_H-M   'P 1'
#
loop_
_entity.id
_entity.type
_entity.pdbx_description
1 polymer ?
#
loop_
_entity_poly.entity_id
_entity_poly.type
_entity_poly.pdbx_seq_one_letter_code
_entity_poly.pdbx_strand_id
1 'polypeptide(L)'
;METTNFVPPPIDDERSAENRGSMCDLDQKLDQPTEGGRLKNMYREKETEDKLGGVPPLNLENNSDLCEELIKRYGKSGAKRHKHLCASASAMRKVHEEEANDAVSVLVSLLKIPEVAQSPATVRSVVKSLGFLIKLCDLEHWKFAQSVFEMILEFSIDKRPKVRKCAQVCVEEIYKAVQCTNVVKEASELFGLVFDKYLPFAITIAWCMVEITEDSERAEEFKLMESVHMLRVLKRIVQYLLNDVVWKVMSQIHKIMGSKFSLLTRRIFAVLEAILEREEEIIVPEIFIFALGKYASTKENNNPVDTVLRACVLSKRCIDKLYVDADKRSIWVANLHLVFEPIADVVCAGISVSGQAAGVLKELVDQYIDDDLKISASNTLPGDDKVMTTSVSEALMNVRESRALELVCDATKTMLLTNSDGALDKNILSVISHMFLKLGQLSYFYLKDVVHELAKLLRIANGDLTRKKCQYLEECFGSAVIAMGAEKILTLLPVVSFEEEELTSLNIWILPILRKYVVGSSLGYYMEHIIPLLQPLQQACKTGTELQAATCAFWDLLPAFCCYPTDTHIKFDALAKKLLLLMEDDSMHENVHLALQQLVNQNKSIVESTQGIEGSFKHSTTCAINESTAESQMVPSHYTMKVAKRNIKALASCSVVLLQALTDVFSNSPLERRKYLKETIGCLASITDIIEVKKFFISLLAGELENQGGNRKVDEQGAQ
;
A
#
# COMPACT_ATOMS: atom_id res chain seq x y z
N MET A 1 -7.98 -76.34 41.53
CA MET A 1 -9.36 -75.81 41.60
C MET A 1 -9.25 -74.30 41.68
N GLU A 2 -9.89 -73.63 40.74
CA GLU A 2 -10.25 -72.21 40.66
C GLU A 2 -9.25 -71.08 41.01
N THR A 3 -9.14 -70.20 40.00
CA THR A 3 -8.98 -68.74 40.01
C THR A 3 -7.75 -68.09 40.64
N THR A 4 -7.00 -67.37 39.80
CA THR A 4 -6.68 -65.95 40.01
C THR A 4 -6.40 -65.27 38.66
N ASN A 5 -7.05 -64.13 38.45
CA ASN A 5 -6.84 -63.20 37.33
C ASN A 5 -5.45 -62.58 37.39
N PHE A 6 -4.80 -62.33 36.23
CA PHE A 6 -4.18 -61.01 35.94
C PHE A 6 -3.84 -60.87 34.44
N VAL A 7 -4.63 -60.02 33.78
CA VAL A 7 -4.42 -59.08 32.65
C VAL A 7 -3.18 -59.25 31.72
N PRO A 8 -3.39 -59.46 30.40
CA PRO A 8 -2.41 -59.16 29.35
C PRO A 8 -2.61 -57.74 28.75
N PRO A 9 -1.53 -57.04 28.32
CA PRO A 9 -1.63 -55.74 27.66
C PRO A 9 -2.05 -55.86 26.18
N PRO A 10 -2.56 -54.77 25.58
CA PRO A 10 -3.52 -54.82 24.48
C PRO A 10 -2.89 -55.00 23.10
N ILE A 11 -3.62 -55.74 22.28
CA ILE A 11 -3.54 -55.75 20.82
C ILE A 11 -4.54 -54.70 20.35
N ASP A 12 -4.05 -53.60 19.78
CA ASP A 12 -4.88 -52.67 19.00
C ASP A 12 -4.63 -52.95 17.51
N ASP A 13 -5.65 -53.52 16.88
CA ASP A 13 -5.88 -53.45 15.45
C ASP A 13 -6.32 -52.03 15.10
N GLU A 14 -5.46 -51.24 14.43
CA GLU A 14 -5.92 -50.12 13.63
C GLU A 14 -5.12 -50.00 12.32
N ARG A 15 -5.82 -50.35 11.25
CA ARG A 15 -5.88 -49.67 9.95
C ARG A 15 -4.58 -49.40 9.18
N SER A 16 -4.48 -50.18 8.11
CA SER A 16 -4.14 -49.74 6.77
C SER A 16 -4.40 -48.26 6.45
N ALA A 17 -3.52 -47.76 5.57
CA ALA A 17 -3.60 -46.53 4.77
C ALA A 17 -3.02 -45.27 5.40
N GLU A 18 -1.72 -45.05 5.22
CA GLU A 18 -1.16 -43.72 4.93
C GLU A 18 0.25 -43.87 4.35
N ASN A 19 0.32 -44.04 3.02
CA ASN A 19 1.51 -43.72 2.25
C ASN A 19 1.07 -43.30 0.84
N ARG A 20 0.29 -42.23 0.76
CA ARG A 20 0.16 -41.41 -0.45
C ARG A 20 0.96 -40.15 -0.19
N GLY A 21 2.19 -40.10 -0.72
CA GLY A 21 2.96 -38.87 -0.78
C GLY A 21 2.14 -37.82 -1.52
N SER A 22 1.86 -36.70 -0.86
CA SER A 22 1.16 -35.57 -1.45
C SER A 22 2.10 -34.83 -2.40
N MET A 23 1.56 -34.39 -3.54
CA MET A 23 2.23 -33.66 -4.63
C MET A 23 2.93 -32.34 -4.18
N CYS A 24 2.76 -31.93 -2.92
CA CYS A 24 3.44 -30.79 -2.30
C CYS A 24 4.90 -31.06 -1.90
N ASP A 25 5.29 -32.31 -1.65
CA ASP A 25 6.58 -32.61 -0.99
C ASP A 25 7.80 -32.61 -1.95
N LEU A 26 7.58 -32.50 -3.26
CA LEU A 26 8.64 -32.50 -4.27
C LEU A 26 9.25 -31.11 -4.53
N ASP A 27 8.59 -30.01 -4.13
CA ASP A 27 9.02 -28.65 -4.48
C ASP A 27 9.88 -27.97 -3.37
N GLN A 28 9.83 -28.48 -2.12
CA GLN A 28 10.60 -27.91 -0.98
C GLN A 28 12.07 -28.33 -0.91
N LYS A 29 12.52 -29.35 -1.67
CA LYS A 29 13.91 -29.86 -1.61
C LYS A 29 14.92 -29.14 -2.52
N LEU A 30 14.55 -28.03 -3.17
CA LEU A 30 15.38 -27.40 -4.20
C LEU A 30 16.11 -26.10 -3.80
N ASP A 31 15.80 -25.51 -2.64
CA ASP A 31 16.30 -24.19 -2.20
C ASP A 31 16.95 -24.20 -0.80
N GLN A 32 18.09 -24.89 -0.65
CA GLN A 32 19.02 -24.60 0.46
C GLN A 32 20.39 -24.13 -0.10
N PRO A 33 20.91 -22.97 0.36
CA PRO A 33 22.28 -22.55 0.07
C PRO A 33 23.26 -23.34 0.96
N THR A 34 24.29 -23.92 0.35
CA THR A 34 25.41 -24.54 1.08
C THR A 34 26.52 -23.50 1.25
N GLU A 35 26.97 -23.35 2.50
CA GLU A 35 27.96 -22.40 2.97
C GLU A 35 29.28 -22.45 2.20
N GLY A 36 29.88 -21.28 1.97
CA GLY A 36 31.17 -21.13 1.32
C GLY A 36 31.68 -19.70 1.35
N GLY A 37 31.60 -19.04 2.51
CA GLY A 37 32.14 -17.70 2.72
C GLY A 37 33.13 -17.69 3.87
N ARG A 38 34.43 -17.81 3.58
CA ARG A 38 35.53 -17.33 4.44
C ARG A 38 36.85 -17.46 3.69
N LEU A 39 37.43 -16.32 3.33
CA LEU A 39 38.86 -15.98 3.36
C LEU A 39 39.10 -14.74 2.48
N LYS A 40 38.94 -13.57 3.09
CA LYS A 40 39.50 -12.31 2.59
C LYS A 40 40.05 -11.58 3.80
N ASN A 41 41.36 -11.63 3.99
CA ASN A 41 42.17 -10.69 4.75
C ASN A 41 43.65 -11.07 4.57
N MET A 42 44.52 -10.05 4.57
CA MET A 42 45.95 -10.05 4.29
C MET A 42 46.29 -9.83 2.81
N TYR A 43 46.36 -8.56 2.39
CA TYR A 43 47.59 -7.80 2.31
C TYR A 43 47.21 -6.33 2.06
N ARG A 44 47.50 -5.47 3.04
CA ARG A 44 47.47 -4.01 2.90
C ARG A 44 48.87 -3.56 3.29
N GLU A 45 49.71 -3.31 2.31
CA GLU A 45 50.90 -2.49 2.51
C GLU A 45 50.84 -1.28 1.59
N LYS A 46 51.28 -0.18 2.19
CA LYS A 46 51.28 1.19 1.71
C LYS A 46 52.25 1.33 0.54
N GLU A 47 51.92 2.20 -0.40
CA GLU A 47 52.91 3.13 -0.95
C GLU A 47 52.20 4.44 -1.34
N THR A 48 52.83 5.54 -0.92
CA THR A 48 52.39 6.93 -1.04
C THR A 48 53.27 7.66 -2.07
N GLU A 49 52.68 8.71 -2.66
CA GLU A 49 53.28 9.78 -3.50
C GLU A 49 53.43 9.41 -5.00
N ASP A 50 53.09 10.24 -6.01
CA ASP A 50 53.05 11.71 -6.03
C ASP A 50 52.15 12.27 -7.17
N LYS A 51 51.79 13.56 -7.09
CA LYS A 51 50.84 14.29 -7.96
C LYS A 51 51.41 14.65 -9.35
N LEU A 52 50.64 14.47 -10.44
CA LEU A 52 50.51 15.40 -11.60
C LEU A 52 49.56 14.83 -12.70
N GLY A 53 48.51 15.58 -13.07
CA GLY A 53 47.76 15.44 -14.34
C GLY A 53 46.79 14.24 -14.47
N GLY A 54 45.49 14.49 -14.25
CA GLY A 54 44.44 13.47 -14.16
C GLY A 54 44.22 12.61 -15.42
N VAL A 55 44.49 11.32 -15.29
CA VAL A 55 43.82 10.22 -15.99
C VAL A 55 43.43 9.21 -14.90
N PRO A 56 42.20 8.64 -14.88
CA PRO A 56 41.81 7.69 -13.85
C PRO A 56 42.79 6.51 -13.77
N PRO A 57 43.05 5.93 -12.59
CA PRO A 57 43.94 4.78 -12.45
C PRO A 57 43.43 3.60 -13.31
N LEU A 58 44.33 2.77 -13.82
CA LEU A 58 43.96 1.50 -14.47
C LEU A 58 43.23 0.63 -13.44
N ASN A 59 42.01 0.18 -13.76
CA ASN A 59 41.22 -0.61 -12.83
C ASN A 59 41.74 -2.07 -12.83
N LEU A 60 42.63 -2.36 -11.88
CA LEU A 60 43.29 -3.66 -11.67
C LEU A 60 42.48 -4.59 -10.73
N GLU A 61 41.17 -4.40 -10.60
CA GLU A 61 40.34 -5.33 -9.85
C GLU A 61 40.40 -6.74 -10.48
N ASN A 62 40.49 -7.78 -9.63
CA ASN A 62 40.64 -9.19 -10.00
C ASN A 62 39.47 -9.67 -10.87
N ASN A 63 39.53 -9.44 -12.19
CA ASN A 63 38.81 -10.07 -13.31
C ASN A 63 38.75 -9.18 -14.60
N SER A 64 39.36 -8.00 -14.65
CA SER A 64 39.38 -7.18 -15.87
C SER A 64 40.39 -7.70 -16.91
N ASP A 65 39.97 -7.81 -18.18
CA ASP A 65 40.90 -8.07 -19.30
C ASP A 65 41.82 -6.86 -19.48
N LEU A 66 43.04 -7.01 -18.96
CA LEU A 66 44.06 -5.98 -18.93
C LEU A 66 44.50 -5.58 -20.35
N CYS A 67 44.46 -6.51 -21.30
CA CYS A 67 44.74 -6.23 -22.70
C CYS A 67 43.62 -5.37 -23.31
N GLU A 68 42.35 -5.67 -23.00
CA GLU A 68 41.20 -4.87 -23.43
C GLU A 68 41.21 -3.46 -22.85
N GLU A 69 41.51 -3.32 -21.56
CA GLU A 69 41.55 -2.02 -20.89
C GLU A 69 42.68 -1.13 -21.44
N LEU A 70 43.84 -1.72 -21.74
CA LEU A 70 44.94 -1.03 -22.43
C LEU A 70 44.54 -0.58 -23.84
N ILE A 71 43.81 -1.41 -24.58
CA ILE A 71 43.32 -1.07 -25.93
C ILE A 71 42.25 0.04 -25.86
N LYS A 72 41.27 -0.06 -24.96
CA LYS A 72 40.23 0.97 -24.74
C LYS A 72 40.85 2.33 -24.36
N ARG A 73 41.85 2.32 -23.49
CA ARG A 73 42.51 3.53 -22.98
C ARG A 73 43.43 4.21 -24.01
N TYR A 74 44.20 3.43 -24.77
CA TYR A 74 45.25 3.96 -25.63
C TYR A 74 44.97 3.83 -27.14
N GLY A 75 43.90 3.14 -27.54
CA GLY A 75 43.60 2.85 -28.95
C GLY A 75 43.31 4.06 -29.83
N LYS A 76 42.85 5.18 -29.23
CA LYS A 76 42.61 6.46 -29.94
C LYS A 76 43.85 7.37 -29.97
N SER A 77 44.95 7.00 -29.32
CA SER A 77 46.14 7.84 -29.23
C SER A 77 47.01 7.76 -30.50
N GLY A 78 47.37 8.92 -31.05
CA GLY A 78 48.31 9.03 -32.17
C GLY A 78 49.77 8.68 -31.84
N ALA A 79 50.14 8.63 -30.55
CA ALA A 79 51.51 8.38 -30.11
C ALA A 79 52.01 6.97 -30.48
N LYS A 80 53.22 6.90 -31.05
CA LYS A 80 53.82 5.66 -31.57
C LYS A 80 53.94 4.56 -30.50
N ARG A 81 54.31 4.92 -29.26
CA ARG A 81 54.42 3.96 -28.12
C ARG A 81 53.07 3.35 -27.72
N HIS A 82 51.99 4.15 -27.77
CA HIS A 82 50.63 3.68 -27.48
C HIS A 82 50.14 2.71 -28.57
N LYS A 83 50.44 3.00 -29.84
CA LYS A 83 50.14 2.06 -30.94
C LYS A 83 50.86 0.72 -30.80
N HIS A 84 52.13 0.72 -30.40
CA HIS A 84 52.88 -0.53 -30.14
C HIS A 84 52.35 -1.30 -28.93
N LEU A 85 51.96 -0.60 -27.87
CA LEU A 85 51.35 -1.21 -26.69
C LEU A 85 50.00 -1.86 -27.03
N CYS A 86 49.12 -1.15 -27.76
CA CYS A 86 47.87 -1.72 -28.24
C CYS A 86 48.09 -2.89 -29.19
N ALA A 87 49.06 -2.82 -30.12
CA ALA A 87 49.38 -3.93 -31.02
C ALA A 87 49.89 -5.17 -30.25
N SER A 88 50.69 -4.97 -29.21
CA SER A 88 51.20 -6.06 -28.36
C SER A 88 50.08 -6.67 -27.52
N ALA A 89 49.22 -5.83 -26.93
CA ALA A 89 48.03 -6.27 -26.20
C ALA A 89 47.07 -7.06 -27.12
N SER A 90 46.86 -6.61 -28.36
CA SER A 90 46.06 -7.32 -29.36
C SER A 90 46.69 -8.65 -29.77
N ALA A 91 48.02 -8.71 -29.94
CA ALA A 91 48.72 -9.95 -30.26
C ALA A 91 48.63 -10.96 -29.10
N MET A 92 48.82 -10.51 -27.86
CA MET A 92 48.68 -11.36 -26.66
C MET A 92 47.24 -11.88 -26.52
N ARG A 93 46.24 -11.03 -26.75
CA ARG A 93 44.82 -11.43 -26.75
C ARG A 93 44.54 -12.50 -27.80
N LYS A 94 45.05 -12.31 -29.03
CA LYS A 94 44.87 -13.27 -30.13
C LYS A 94 45.48 -14.65 -29.84
N VAL A 95 46.66 -14.70 -29.22
CA VAL A 95 47.28 -15.97 -28.81
C VAL A 95 46.42 -16.68 -27.76
N HIS A 96 45.90 -15.94 -26.78
CA HIS A 96 45.00 -16.49 -25.77
C HIS A 96 43.67 -16.97 -26.37
N GLU A 97 43.15 -16.31 -27.41
CA GLU A 97 41.94 -16.73 -28.14
C GLU A 97 42.15 -18.04 -28.92
N GLU A 98 43.28 -18.20 -29.62
CA GLU A 98 43.63 -19.43 -30.34
C GLU A 98 43.79 -20.61 -29.38
N GLU A 99 44.51 -20.42 -28.27
CA GLU A 99 44.67 -21.45 -27.22
C GLU A 99 43.34 -21.80 -26.53
N ALA A 100 42.47 -20.81 -26.31
CA ALA A 100 41.14 -21.03 -25.75
C ALA A 100 40.25 -21.87 -26.68
N ASN A 101 40.28 -21.59 -27.99
CA ASN A 101 39.52 -22.36 -28.98
C ASN A 101 39.96 -23.83 -29.05
N ASP A 102 41.27 -24.08 -29.00
CA ASP A 102 41.82 -25.44 -28.95
C ASP A 102 41.39 -26.16 -27.67
N ALA A 103 41.49 -25.49 -26.51
CA ALA A 103 41.05 -26.05 -25.23
C ALA A 103 39.55 -26.38 -25.23
N VAL A 104 38.70 -25.52 -25.80
CA VAL A 104 37.26 -25.75 -25.97
C VAL A 104 37.02 -26.98 -26.84
N SER A 105 37.71 -27.14 -27.96
CA SER A 105 37.59 -28.29 -28.86
C SER A 105 37.91 -29.62 -28.16
N VAL A 106 38.96 -29.63 -27.32
CA VAL A 106 39.33 -30.79 -26.50
C VAL A 106 38.24 -31.10 -25.48
N LEU A 107 37.75 -30.10 -24.74
CA LEU A 107 36.71 -30.28 -23.73
C LEU A 107 35.37 -30.76 -24.31
N VAL A 108 34.98 -30.23 -25.47
CA VAL A 108 33.80 -30.69 -26.22
C VAL A 108 33.98 -32.15 -26.66
N SER A 109 35.18 -32.54 -27.09
CA SER A 109 35.48 -33.92 -27.46
C SER A 109 35.45 -34.86 -26.25
N LEU A 110 35.90 -34.41 -25.07
CA LEU A 110 35.80 -35.18 -23.83
C LEU A 110 34.36 -35.47 -23.42
N LEU A 111 33.42 -34.54 -23.65
CA LEU A 111 32.00 -34.76 -23.36
C LEU A 111 31.35 -35.81 -24.28
N LYS A 112 31.94 -36.10 -25.44
CA LYS A 112 31.48 -37.16 -26.35
C LYS A 112 31.91 -38.56 -25.90
N ILE A 113 32.84 -38.67 -24.94
CA ILE A 113 33.30 -39.95 -24.41
C ILE A 113 32.23 -40.49 -23.43
N PRO A 114 31.63 -41.68 -23.67
CA PRO A 114 30.52 -42.18 -22.87
C PRO A 114 30.82 -42.31 -21.36
N GLU A 115 32.04 -42.75 -21.01
CA GLU A 115 32.49 -42.91 -19.62
C GLU A 115 32.56 -41.56 -18.89
N VAL A 116 33.01 -40.52 -19.59
CA VAL A 116 33.11 -39.15 -19.07
C VAL A 116 31.71 -38.53 -18.93
N ALA A 117 30.84 -38.76 -19.92
CA ALA A 117 29.47 -38.26 -19.95
C ALA A 117 28.59 -38.82 -18.80
N GLN A 118 28.95 -39.97 -18.23
CA GLN A 118 28.24 -40.57 -17.09
C GLN A 118 28.60 -39.91 -15.75
N SER A 119 29.83 -39.40 -15.58
CA SER A 119 30.30 -38.81 -14.32
C SER A 119 29.74 -37.39 -14.08
N PRO A 120 28.85 -37.16 -13.09
CA PRO A 120 28.29 -35.83 -12.84
C PRO A 120 29.35 -34.80 -12.41
N ALA A 121 30.42 -35.25 -11.72
CA ALA A 121 31.48 -34.37 -11.25
C ALA A 121 32.38 -33.89 -12.41
N THR A 122 32.70 -34.79 -13.33
CA THR A 122 33.51 -34.49 -14.51
C THR A 122 32.74 -33.58 -15.45
N VAL A 123 31.49 -33.93 -15.79
CA VAL A 123 30.63 -33.10 -16.66
C VAL A 123 30.45 -31.70 -16.08
N ARG A 124 30.18 -31.56 -14.77
CA ARG A 124 30.08 -30.24 -14.12
C ARG A 124 31.36 -29.42 -14.30
N SER A 125 32.53 -30.05 -14.12
CA SER A 125 33.82 -29.36 -14.20
C SER A 125 34.13 -28.94 -15.64
N VAL A 126 33.78 -29.78 -16.62
CA VAL A 126 33.91 -29.45 -18.04
C VAL A 126 32.96 -28.31 -18.42
N VAL A 127 31.68 -28.36 -18.05
CA VAL A 127 30.71 -27.28 -18.30
C VAL A 127 31.18 -25.96 -17.68
N LYS A 128 31.70 -25.99 -16.45
CA LYS A 128 32.29 -24.81 -15.80
C LYS A 128 33.47 -24.25 -16.59
N SER A 129 34.33 -25.11 -17.10
CA SER A 129 35.51 -24.73 -17.88
C SER A 129 35.11 -24.15 -19.23
N LEU A 130 34.12 -24.76 -19.92
CA LEU A 130 33.56 -24.23 -21.16
C LEU A 130 32.91 -22.86 -20.95
N GLY A 131 32.13 -22.68 -19.87
CA GLY A 131 31.53 -21.40 -19.54
C GLY A 131 32.54 -20.30 -19.18
N PHE A 132 33.75 -20.66 -18.77
CA PHE A 132 34.85 -19.71 -18.58
C PHE A 132 35.56 -19.40 -19.90
N LEU A 133 35.95 -20.44 -20.65
CA LEU A 133 36.72 -20.31 -21.89
C LEU A 133 35.95 -19.59 -23.00
N ILE A 134 34.64 -19.80 -23.12
CA ILE A 134 33.81 -19.12 -24.13
C ILE A 134 33.85 -17.58 -23.99
N LYS A 135 34.12 -17.06 -22.78
CA LYS A 135 34.27 -15.62 -22.53
C LYS A 135 35.61 -15.07 -23.03
N LEU A 136 36.60 -15.96 -23.22
CA LEU A 136 37.93 -15.63 -23.73
C LEU A 136 38.04 -15.86 -25.24
N CYS A 137 37.05 -16.52 -25.85
CA CYS A 137 36.96 -16.66 -27.30
C CYS A 137 36.64 -15.32 -27.97
N ASP A 138 37.15 -15.14 -29.20
CA ASP A 138 36.80 -13.99 -30.02
C ASP A 138 35.29 -13.99 -30.36
N LEU A 139 34.57 -13.05 -29.75
CA LEU A 139 33.14 -12.90 -29.94
C LEU A 139 32.78 -12.31 -31.32
N GLU A 140 33.75 -11.83 -32.11
CA GLU A 140 33.53 -11.44 -33.52
C GLU A 140 33.21 -12.66 -34.41
N HIS A 141 33.64 -13.86 -34.00
CA HIS A 141 33.40 -15.13 -34.69
C HIS A 141 32.38 -16.01 -33.94
N TRP A 142 31.20 -15.45 -33.64
CA TRP A 142 30.16 -16.11 -32.82
C TRP A 142 29.84 -17.54 -33.22
N LYS A 143 29.92 -17.94 -34.50
CA LYS A 143 29.60 -19.31 -34.95
C LYS A 143 30.28 -20.43 -34.15
N PHE A 144 31.56 -20.26 -33.77
CA PHE A 144 32.26 -21.26 -32.94
C PHE A 144 31.71 -21.25 -31.50
N ALA A 145 31.64 -20.06 -30.90
CA ALA A 145 31.08 -19.85 -29.56
C ALA A 145 29.61 -20.28 -29.45
N GLN A 146 28.82 -20.12 -30.52
CA GLN A 146 27.40 -20.48 -30.62
C GLN A 146 27.19 -21.95 -30.34
N SER A 147 28.00 -22.83 -30.94
CA SER A 147 27.89 -24.28 -30.73
C SER A 147 28.18 -24.69 -29.27
N VAL A 148 29.12 -24.00 -28.64
CA VAL A 148 29.50 -24.22 -27.23
C VAL A 148 28.41 -23.66 -26.31
N PHE A 149 27.87 -22.49 -26.64
CA PHE A 149 26.78 -21.86 -25.93
C PHE A 149 25.51 -22.72 -26.00
N GLU A 150 25.17 -23.26 -27.17
CA GLU A 150 24.07 -24.21 -27.37
C GLU A 150 24.25 -25.45 -26.48
N MET A 151 25.45 -26.02 -26.44
CA MET A 151 25.77 -27.14 -25.56
C MET A 151 25.58 -26.79 -24.07
N ILE A 152 26.04 -25.62 -23.64
CA ILE A 152 25.84 -25.16 -22.25
C ILE A 152 24.34 -24.96 -21.97
N LEU A 153 23.57 -24.45 -22.93
CA LEU A 153 22.11 -24.34 -22.83
C LEU A 153 21.44 -25.71 -22.71
N GLU A 154 21.86 -26.72 -23.46
CA GLU A 154 21.35 -28.08 -23.30
C GLU A 154 21.68 -28.66 -21.91
N PHE A 155 22.87 -28.40 -21.36
CA PHE A 155 23.17 -28.80 -19.98
C PHE A 155 22.39 -28.00 -18.93
N SER A 156 21.82 -26.85 -19.27
CA SER A 156 21.02 -26.01 -18.37
C SER A 156 19.65 -26.61 -18.01
N ILE A 157 19.28 -27.70 -18.69
CA ILE A 157 18.10 -28.54 -18.41
C ILE A 157 18.45 -29.98 -18.05
N ASP A 158 19.74 -30.31 -17.88
CA ASP A 158 20.20 -31.67 -17.55
C ASP A 158 19.50 -32.23 -16.29
N LYS A 159 19.15 -33.52 -16.31
CA LYS A 159 18.53 -34.22 -15.18
C LYS A 159 19.34 -34.13 -13.88
N ARG A 160 20.67 -34.04 -13.97
CA ARG A 160 21.60 -34.00 -12.82
C ARG A 160 21.65 -32.58 -12.23
N PRO A 161 21.18 -32.35 -10.98
CA PRO A 161 21.06 -31.02 -10.42
C PRO A 161 22.36 -30.21 -10.34
N LYS A 162 23.49 -30.87 -10.05
CA LYS A 162 24.81 -30.20 -9.93
C LYS A 162 25.35 -29.71 -11.27
N VAL A 163 25.13 -30.48 -12.35
CA VAL A 163 25.52 -30.10 -13.72
C VAL A 163 24.62 -28.96 -14.18
N ARG A 164 23.31 -29.13 -14.02
CA ARG A 164 22.30 -28.15 -14.40
C ARG A 164 22.49 -26.79 -13.75
N LYS A 165 22.64 -26.73 -12.42
CA LYS A 165 22.90 -25.47 -11.70
C LYS A 165 24.19 -24.80 -12.18
N CYS A 166 25.23 -25.58 -12.48
CA CYS A 166 26.49 -25.06 -13.02
C CYS A 166 26.30 -24.45 -14.41
N ALA A 167 25.61 -25.16 -15.31
CA ALA A 167 25.30 -24.69 -16.65
C ALA A 167 24.46 -23.40 -16.62
N GLN A 168 23.40 -23.34 -15.81
CA GLN A 168 22.56 -22.16 -15.65
C GLN A 168 23.35 -20.92 -15.20
N VAL A 169 24.28 -21.08 -14.25
CA VAL A 169 25.19 -20.01 -13.84
C VAL A 169 26.12 -19.63 -14.99
N CYS A 170 26.66 -20.60 -15.74
CA CYS A 170 27.51 -20.30 -16.89
C CYS A 170 26.76 -19.49 -17.95
N VAL A 171 25.51 -19.84 -18.29
CA VAL A 171 24.70 -19.07 -19.26
C VAL A 171 24.52 -17.62 -18.79
N GLU A 172 24.13 -17.40 -17.54
CA GLU A 172 23.96 -16.06 -16.96
C GLU A 172 25.27 -15.25 -17.01
N GLU A 173 26.37 -15.89 -16.66
CA GLU A 173 27.70 -15.31 -16.64
C GLU A 173 28.28 -15.01 -18.04
N ILE A 174 27.83 -15.73 -19.07
CA ILE A 174 28.14 -15.44 -20.47
C ILE A 174 27.39 -14.19 -20.90
N TYR A 175 26.08 -14.10 -20.64
CA TYR A 175 25.30 -12.89 -20.96
C TYR A 175 25.86 -11.62 -20.30
N LYS A 176 26.33 -11.70 -19.04
CA LYS A 176 27.00 -10.59 -18.36
C LYS A 176 28.34 -10.18 -19.01
N ALA A 177 29.05 -11.13 -19.61
CA ALA A 177 30.36 -10.89 -20.20
C ALA A 177 30.28 -10.31 -21.62
N VAL A 178 29.20 -10.62 -22.36
CA VAL A 178 29.01 -10.15 -23.73
C VAL A 178 28.62 -8.67 -23.72
N GLN A 179 29.53 -7.81 -24.20
CA GLN A 179 29.26 -6.37 -24.40
C GLN A 179 28.75 -6.05 -25.82
N CYS A 180 28.90 -6.96 -26.78
CA CYS A 180 28.56 -6.74 -28.19
C CYS A 180 27.08 -7.03 -28.46
N THR A 181 26.34 -6.04 -28.97
CA THR A 181 24.90 -6.13 -29.25
C THR A 181 24.55 -7.22 -30.27
N ASN A 182 25.40 -7.45 -31.28
CA ASN A 182 25.17 -8.50 -32.28
C ASN A 182 25.24 -9.90 -31.66
N VAL A 183 26.16 -10.10 -30.72
CA VAL A 183 26.34 -11.37 -30.03
C VAL A 183 25.19 -11.63 -29.06
N VAL A 184 24.73 -10.59 -28.34
CA VAL A 184 23.51 -10.68 -27.51
C VAL A 184 22.31 -11.02 -28.37
N LYS A 185 22.21 -10.47 -29.58
CA LYS A 185 21.13 -10.79 -30.53
C LYS A 185 21.15 -12.26 -30.93
N GLU A 186 22.27 -12.76 -31.44
CA GLU A 186 22.38 -14.15 -31.88
C GLU A 186 22.21 -15.15 -30.72
N ALA A 187 22.72 -14.82 -29.53
CA ALA A 187 22.51 -15.61 -28.31
C ALA A 187 21.03 -15.61 -27.87
N SER A 188 20.36 -14.46 -27.92
CA SER A 188 18.94 -14.33 -27.55
C SER A 188 18.03 -15.07 -28.53
N GLU A 189 18.32 -14.99 -29.83
CA GLU A 189 17.60 -15.74 -30.87
C GLU A 189 17.77 -17.24 -30.69
N LEU A 190 19.00 -17.71 -30.42
CA LEU A 190 19.26 -19.12 -30.13
C LEU A 190 18.50 -19.59 -28.88
N PHE A 191 18.53 -18.81 -27.80
CA PHE A 191 17.74 -19.13 -26.60
C PHE A 191 16.25 -19.23 -26.93
N GLY A 192 15.71 -18.29 -27.72
CA GLY A 192 14.32 -18.31 -28.17
C GLY A 192 13.96 -19.59 -28.94
N LEU A 193 14.84 -20.06 -29.83
CA LEU A 193 14.66 -21.31 -30.57
C LEU A 193 14.65 -22.54 -29.64
N VAL A 194 15.59 -22.60 -28.69
CA VAL A 194 15.63 -23.67 -27.69
C VAL A 194 14.38 -23.64 -26.83
N PHE A 195 13.93 -22.46 -26.40
CA PHE A 195 12.71 -22.30 -25.60
C PHE A 195 11.46 -22.80 -26.36
N ASP A 196 11.32 -22.47 -27.65
CA ASP A 196 10.21 -22.92 -28.49
C ASP A 196 10.16 -24.46 -28.60
N LYS A 197 11.32 -25.15 -28.61
CA LYS A 197 11.39 -26.63 -28.61
C LYS A 197 10.73 -27.24 -27.38
N TYR A 198 10.80 -26.57 -26.22
CA TYR A 198 10.26 -27.07 -24.96
C TYR A 198 8.85 -26.57 -24.62
N LEU A 199 8.35 -25.58 -25.37
CA LEU A 199 7.03 -24.99 -25.14
C LEU A 199 5.86 -25.99 -25.25
N PRO A 200 5.80 -26.90 -26.24
CA PRO A 200 4.68 -27.86 -26.33
C PRO A 200 4.55 -28.72 -25.06
N PHE A 201 5.68 -29.13 -24.47
CA PHE A 201 5.67 -29.89 -23.21
C PHE A 201 5.19 -29.04 -22.04
N ALA A 202 5.59 -27.77 -21.96
CA ALA A 202 5.08 -26.85 -20.96
C ALA A 202 3.56 -26.64 -21.06
N ILE A 203 3.02 -26.58 -22.28
CA ILE A 203 1.57 -26.53 -22.53
C ILE A 203 0.90 -27.80 -21.99
N THR A 204 1.44 -28.99 -22.27
CA THR A 204 0.89 -30.23 -21.72
C THR A 204 0.84 -30.21 -20.18
N ILE A 205 1.88 -29.73 -19.49
CA ILE A 205 1.87 -29.62 -18.02
C ILE A 205 0.82 -28.61 -17.53
N ALA A 206 0.70 -27.48 -18.22
CA ALA A 206 -0.18 -26.40 -17.80
C ALA A 206 -1.66 -26.79 -17.87
N TRP A 207 -2.05 -27.62 -18.84
CA TRP A 207 -3.45 -27.88 -19.17
C TRP A 207 -3.94 -29.32 -18.96
N CYS A 208 -3.05 -30.31 -18.82
CA CYS A 208 -3.46 -31.70 -18.60
C CYS A 208 -3.38 -32.12 -17.12
N MET A 209 -4.48 -32.70 -16.61
CA MET A 209 -4.45 -33.70 -15.54
C MET A 209 -4.24 -35.05 -16.22
N VAL A 210 -3.00 -35.49 -16.44
CA VAL A 210 -2.77 -36.76 -17.16
C VAL A 210 -3.04 -37.93 -16.20
N GLU A 211 -4.04 -38.78 -16.51
CA GLU A 211 -4.13 -40.15 -16.00
C GLU A 211 -3.12 -41.00 -16.81
N ILE A 212 -2.06 -41.51 -16.17
CA ILE A 212 -0.88 -42.08 -16.84
C ILE A 212 -0.84 -43.61 -16.65
N THR A 213 -0.41 -44.33 -17.70
CA THR A 213 -0.12 -45.79 -17.71
C THR A 213 1.38 -46.07 -17.86
N GLU A 214 1.82 -47.23 -17.36
CA GLU A 214 3.14 -47.47 -16.75
C GLU A 214 4.42 -47.42 -17.64
N ASP A 215 4.36 -47.61 -18.96
CA ASP A 215 5.60 -47.80 -19.76
C ASP A 215 6.03 -46.60 -20.64
N SER A 216 5.14 -45.61 -20.88
CA SER A 216 5.51 -44.33 -21.51
C SER A 216 5.99 -43.27 -20.50
N GLU A 217 5.90 -43.60 -19.21
CA GLU A 217 6.06 -42.73 -18.03
C GLU A 217 7.33 -41.88 -18.05
N ARG A 218 8.50 -42.50 -18.28
CA ARG A 218 9.76 -41.86 -17.87
C ARG A 218 10.26 -40.80 -18.86
N ALA A 219 10.08 -41.03 -20.16
CA ALA A 219 10.59 -40.14 -21.20
C ALA A 219 9.79 -38.84 -21.33
N GLU A 220 8.47 -38.91 -21.14
CA GLU A 220 7.61 -37.73 -21.12
C GLU A 220 7.83 -36.94 -19.82
N GLU A 221 7.89 -37.60 -18.66
CA GLU A 221 8.19 -36.96 -17.38
C GLU A 221 9.53 -36.18 -17.38
N PHE A 222 10.57 -36.72 -18.02
CA PHE A 222 11.83 -35.99 -18.19
C PHE A 222 11.67 -34.70 -19.00
N LYS A 223 10.95 -34.73 -20.12
CA LYS A 223 10.72 -33.54 -20.96
C LYS A 223 9.84 -32.50 -20.25
N LEU A 224 8.91 -32.96 -19.41
CA LEU A 224 8.11 -32.07 -18.57
C LEU A 224 9.02 -31.32 -17.58
N MET A 225 9.94 -32.02 -16.91
CA MET A 225 10.90 -31.41 -15.98
C MET A 225 11.92 -30.50 -16.66
N GLU A 226 12.34 -30.83 -17.89
CA GLU A 226 13.17 -29.97 -18.73
C GLU A 226 12.48 -28.63 -19.02
N SER A 227 11.16 -28.62 -19.27
CA SER A 227 10.42 -27.37 -19.47
C SER A 227 10.40 -26.48 -18.21
N VAL A 228 10.28 -27.08 -17.02
CA VAL A 228 10.40 -26.36 -15.73
C VAL A 228 11.79 -25.77 -15.58
N HIS A 229 12.83 -26.50 -16.00
CA HIS A 229 14.21 -26.05 -15.96
C HIS A 229 14.47 -24.91 -16.96
N MET A 230 13.87 -24.94 -18.16
CA MET A 230 13.93 -23.83 -19.11
C MET A 230 13.35 -22.53 -18.55
N LEU A 231 12.23 -22.58 -17.82
CA LEU A 231 11.69 -21.38 -17.16
C LEU A 231 12.64 -20.83 -16.09
N ARG A 232 13.41 -21.69 -15.41
CA ARG A 232 14.45 -21.22 -14.46
C ARG A 232 15.61 -20.55 -15.18
N VAL A 233 16.03 -21.07 -16.33
CA VAL A 233 17.04 -20.43 -17.18
C VAL A 233 16.54 -19.06 -17.60
N LEU A 234 15.32 -19.00 -18.15
CA LEU A 234 14.67 -17.77 -18.57
C LEU A 234 14.68 -16.71 -17.46
N LYS A 235 14.23 -17.06 -16.25
CA LYS A 235 14.26 -16.14 -15.10
C LYS A 235 15.64 -15.51 -14.88
N ARG A 236 16.72 -16.31 -14.98
CA ARG A 236 18.10 -15.82 -14.73
C ARG A 236 18.59 -14.88 -15.80
N ILE A 237 18.21 -15.13 -17.05
CA ILE A 237 18.79 -14.43 -18.20
C ILE A 237 17.89 -13.32 -18.74
N VAL A 238 16.62 -13.24 -18.31
CA VAL A 238 15.63 -12.34 -18.91
C VAL A 238 16.05 -10.88 -18.89
N GLN A 239 16.86 -10.46 -17.90
CA GLN A 239 17.41 -9.10 -17.79
C GLN A 239 18.40 -8.76 -18.92
N TYR A 240 18.98 -9.75 -19.60
CA TYR A 240 20.00 -9.58 -20.65
C TYR A 240 19.46 -9.86 -22.07
N LEU A 241 18.22 -10.35 -22.19
CA LEU A 241 17.62 -10.66 -23.48
C LEU A 241 17.20 -9.39 -24.24
N LEU A 242 17.23 -9.44 -25.57
CA LEU A 242 16.63 -8.38 -26.40
C LEU A 242 15.11 -8.29 -26.21
N ASN A 243 14.56 -7.07 -26.34
CA ASN A 243 13.13 -6.81 -26.17
C ASN A 243 12.24 -7.61 -27.12
N ASP A 244 12.63 -7.77 -28.39
CA ASP A 244 11.88 -8.58 -29.36
C ASP A 244 11.75 -10.05 -28.90
N VAL A 245 12.81 -10.59 -28.29
CA VAL A 245 12.82 -11.95 -27.76
C VAL A 245 12.00 -12.03 -26.48
N VAL A 246 12.08 -11.03 -25.59
CA VAL A 246 11.24 -10.97 -24.39
C VAL A 246 9.76 -10.89 -24.75
N TRP A 247 9.38 -10.09 -25.74
CA TRP A 247 8.00 -10.01 -26.22
C TRP A 247 7.50 -11.35 -26.76
N LYS A 248 8.32 -12.01 -27.58
CA LYS A 248 8.02 -13.36 -28.08
C LYS A 248 7.83 -14.33 -26.92
N VAL A 249 8.76 -14.33 -25.96
CA VAL A 249 8.71 -15.20 -24.77
C VAL A 249 7.48 -14.89 -23.90
N MET A 250 7.11 -13.62 -23.71
CA MET A 250 5.87 -13.24 -23.02
C MET A 250 4.65 -13.86 -23.72
N SER A 251 4.54 -13.72 -25.04
CA SER A 251 3.45 -14.36 -25.79
C SER A 251 3.38 -15.88 -25.54
N GLN A 252 4.52 -16.56 -25.44
CA GLN A 252 4.56 -17.98 -25.10
C GLN A 252 4.21 -18.28 -23.63
N ILE A 253 4.67 -17.45 -22.68
CA ILE A 253 4.33 -17.58 -21.24
C ILE A 253 2.83 -17.48 -21.04
N HIS A 254 2.16 -16.56 -21.73
CA HIS A 254 0.72 -16.42 -21.64
C HIS A 254 -0.02 -17.72 -22.03
N LYS A 255 0.48 -18.47 -23.03
CA LYS A 255 -0.13 -19.74 -23.46
C LYS A 255 -0.05 -20.86 -22.41
N ILE A 256 0.88 -20.77 -21.46
CA ILE A 256 1.07 -21.75 -20.38
C ILE A 256 0.55 -21.23 -19.03
N MET A 257 0.03 -20.00 -19.00
CA MET A 257 -0.54 -19.39 -17.81
C MET A 257 -2.05 -19.68 -17.75
N GLY A 258 -2.44 -20.65 -16.94
CA GLY A 258 -3.84 -20.97 -16.67
C GLY A 258 -4.41 -20.20 -15.47
N SER A 259 -5.73 -20.30 -15.27
CA SER A 259 -6.42 -19.78 -14.08
C SER A 259 -6.32 -20.70 -12.86
N LYS A 260 -5.88 -21.95 -13.04
CA LYS A 260 -5.67 -22.95 -11.97
C LYS A 260 -4.20 -23.19 -11.73
N PHE A 261 -3.85 -23.53 -10.49
CA PHE A 261 -2.48 -23.87 -10.10
C PHE A 261 -1.95 -25.08 -10.90
N SER A 262 -0.73 -24.95 -11.40
CA SER A 262 0.04 -26.02 -12.03
C SER A 262 1.47 -26.02 -11.50
N LEU A 263 2.25 -27.06 -11.84
CA LEU A 263 3.68 -27.15 -11.52
C LEU A 263 4.50 -25.99 -12.10
N LEU A 264 3.99 -25.31 -13.13
CA LEU A 264 4.66 -24.18 -13.77
C LEU A 264 4.32 -22.83 -13.12
N THR A 265 3.21 -22.71 -12.40
CA THR A 265 2.67 -21.42 -11.93
C THR A 265 3.70 -20.59 -11.15
N ARG A 266 4.36 -21.17 -10.13
CA ARG A 266 5.36 -20.45 -9.34
C ARG A 266 6.54 -19.97 -10.18
N ARG A 267 6.94 -20.75 -11.20
CA ARG A 267 8.06 -20.42 -12.08
C ARG A 267 7.66 -19.36 -13.10
N ILE A 268 6.46 -19.44 -13.66
CA ILE A 268 5.85 -18.41 -14.52
C ILE A 268 5.81 -17.07 -13.77
N PHE A 269 5.29 -17.05 -12.54
CA PHE A 269 5.24 -15.85 -11.71
C PHE A 269 6.63 -15.27 -11.43
N ALA A 270 7.61 -16.13 -11.14
CA ALA A 270 8.98 -15.68 -10.92
C ALA A 270 9.67 -15.14 -12.18
N VAL A 271 9.27 -15.60 -13.38
CA VAL A 271 9.73 -15.04 -14.66
C VAL A 271 9.06 -13.70 -14.93
N LEU A 272 7.74 -13.60 -14.76
CA LEU A 272 7.01 -12.33 -14.90
C LEU A 272 7.55 -11.26 -13.96
N GLU A 273 7.86 -11.64 -12.72
CA GLU A 273 8.51 -10.75 -11.76
C GLU A 273 9.84 -10.20 -12.29
N ALA A 274 10.70 -11.08 -12.80
CA ALA A 274 12.00 -10.69 -13.37
C ALA A 274 11.86 -9.84 -14.66
N ILE A 275 10.79 -10.01 -15.43
CA ILE A 275 10.47 -9.16 -16.59
C ILE A 275 10.08 -7.75 -16.13
N LEU A 276 9.22 -7.64 -15.11
CA LEU A 276 8.77 -6.36 -14.57
C LEU A 276 9.89 -5.57 -13.88
N GLU A 277 10.91 -6.27 -13.37
CA GLU A 277 12.12 -5.68 -12.77
C GLU A 277 13.10 -5.09 -13.80
N ARG A 278 12.90 -5.30 -15.11
CA ARG A 278 13.76 -4.67 -16.14
C ARG A 278 13.61 -3.16 -16.10
N GLU A 279 14.70 -2.41 -16.25
CA GLU A 279 14.64 -0.95 -16.34
C GLU A 279 13.98 -0.47 -17.64
N GLU A 280 14.23 -1.21 -18.73
CA GLU A 280 13.71 -0.89 -20.06
C GLU A 280 12.18 -0.84 -20.12
N GLU A 281 11.68 -0.03 -21.05
CA GLU A 281 10.25 0.14 -21.29
C GLU A 281 9.66 -1.09 -21.96
N ILE A 282 9.02 -1.94 -21.16
CA ILE A 282 8.18 -3.04 -21.65
C ILE A 282 6.73 -2.65 -21.42
N ILE A 283 5.95 -2.60 -22.50
CA ILE A 283 4.50 -2.46 -22.41
C ILE A 283 3.95 -3.82 -21.96
N VAL A 284 3.42 -3.87 -20.73
CA VAL A 284 2.77 -5.08 -20.23
C VAL A 284 1.43 -5.26 -20.95
N PRO A 285 1.18 -6.37 -21.65
CA PRO A 285 -0.12 -6.61 -22.29
C PRO A 285 -1.24 -6.79 -21.26
N GLU A 286 -2.39 -6.17 -21.51
CA GLU A 286 -3.63 -6.31 -20.72
C GLU A 286 -4.01 -7.78 -20.45
N ILE A 287 -3.75 -8.65 -21.42
CA ILE A 287 -3.98 -10.09 -21.33
C ILE A 287 -3.33 -10.72 -20.09
N PHE A 288 -2.13 -10.27 -19.69
CA PHE A 288 -1.47 -10.76 -18.48
C PHE A 288 -2.13 -10.27 -17.20
N ILE A 289 -2.57 -9.01 -17.20
CA ILE A 289 -3.30 -8.41 -16.08
C ILE A 289 -4.59 -9.19 -15.84
N PHE A 290 -5.34 -9.44 -16.92
CA PHE A 290 -6.54 -10.27 -16.90
C PHE A 290 -6.26 -11.70 -16.42
N ALA A 291 -5.22 -12.36 -16.93
CA ALA A 291 -4.86 -13.73 -16.53
C ALA A 291 -4.46 -13.82 -15.04
N LEU A 292 -3.70 -12.83 -14.53
CA LEU A 292 -3.32 -12.74 -13.11
C LEU A 292 -4.56 -12.52 -12.23
N GLY A 293 -5.47 -11.64 -12.66
CA GLY A 293 -6.75 -11.40 -12.01
C GLY A 293 -7.59 -12.67 -11.92
N LYS A 294 -7.77 -13.37 -13.05
CA LYS A 294 -8.49 -14.65 -13.09
C LYS A 294 -7.87 -15.74 -12.23
N TYR A 295 -6.54 -15.77 -12.14
CA TYR A 295 -5.83 -16.69 -11.24
C TYR A 295 -6.07 -16.34 -9.76
N ALA A 296 -6.06 -15.04 -9.42
CA ALA A 296 -6.25 -14.56 -8.05
C ALA A 296 -7.69 -14.73 -7.55
N SER A 297 -8.69 -14.61 -8.43
CA SER A 297 -10.10 -14.70 -8.04
C SER A 297 -10.44 -16.07 -7.44
N THR A 298 -10.97 -16.04 -6.22
CA THR A 298 -11.34 -17.21 -5.39
C THR A 298 -12.70 -17.80 -5.77
N LYS A 299 -13.54 -17.06 -6.52
CA LYS A 299 -14.86 -17.52 -6.96
C LYS A 299 -14.80 -18.70 -7.92
N GLU A 300 -13.71 -18.78 -8.69
CA GLU A 300 -13.58 -19.74 -9.80
C GLU A 300 -12.59 -20.88 -9.50
N ASN A 301 -11.62 -20.68 -8.59
CA ASN A 301 -10.46 -21.57 -8.45
C ASN A 301 -10.04 -21.77 -6.98
N ASN A 302 -9.80 -23.03 -6.59
CA ASN A 302 -9.23 -23.38 -5.28
C ASN A 302 -7.69 -23.40 -5.34
N ASN A 303 -7.09 -22.24 -5.64
CA ASN A 303 -5.65 -22.11 -5.81
C ASN A 303 -4.91 -21.99 -4.46
N PRO A 304 -3.64 -22.42 -4.37
CA PRO A 304 -2.83 -22.26 -3.16
C PRO A 304 -2.69 -20.80 -2.76
N VAL A 305 -2.91 -20.53 -1.48
CA VAL A 305 -3.01 -19.17 -0.94
C VAL A 305 -1.74 -18.33 -1.15
N ASP A 306 -0.55 -18.95 -1.10
CA ASP A 306 0.73 -18.29 -1.38
C ASP A 306 0.80 -17.76 -2.82
N THR A 307 0.28 -18.54 -3.77
CA THR A 307 0.27 -18.15 -5.18
C THR A 307 -0.81 -17.14 -5.51
N VAL A 308 -1.97 -17.21 -4.85
CA VAL A 308 -3.03 -16.20 -4.98
C VAL A 308 -2.51 -14.83 -4.57
N LEU A 309 -1.88 -14.72 -3.39
CA LEU A 309 -1.30 -13.45 -2.94
C LEU A 309 -0.21 -12.97 -3.91
N ARG A 310 0.64 -13.87 -4.41
CA ARG A 310 1.68 -13.51 -5.38
C ARG A 310 1.10 -13.00 -6.69
N ALA A 311 -0.05 -13.53 -7.14
CA ALA A 311 -0.77 -13.02 -8.30
C ALA A 311 -1.30 -11.59 -8.04
N CYS A 312 -1.86 -11.31 -6.85
CA CYS A 312 -2.29 -9.96 -6.46
C CYS A 312 -1.14 -8.94 -6.47
N VAL A 313 0.02 -9.32 -5.94
CA VAL A 313 1.21 -8.45 -5.91
C VAL A 313 1.76 -8.23 -7.33
N LEU A 314 1.78 -9.28 -8.16
CA LEU A 314 2.24 -9.16 -9.55
C LEU A 314 1.29 -8.32 -10.41
N SER A 315 -0.03 -8.47 -10.27
CA SER A 315 -0.99 -7.66 -11.02
C SER A 315 -0.87 -6.18 -10.66
N LYS A 316 -0.65 -5.87 -9.38
CA LYS A 316 -0.31 -4.51 -8.93
C LYS A 316 0.99 -4.00 -9.57
N ARG A 317 2.06 -4.78 -9.57
CA ARG A 317 3.33 -4.41 -10.22
C ARG A 317 3.21 -4.19 -11.73
N CYS A 318 2.29 -4.88 -12.42
CA CYS A 318 2.00 -4.61 -13.82
C CYS A 318 1.48 -3.17 -14.00
N ILE A 319 0.61 -2.70 -13.11
CA ILE A 319 0.12 -1.31 -13.12
C ILE A 319 1.24 -0.34 -12.73
N ASP A 320 2.05 -0.67 -11.71
CA ASP A 320 3.20 0.15 -11.29
C ASP A 320 4.13 0.44 -12.49
N LYS A 321 4.39 -0.57 -13.33
CA LYS A 321 5.23 -0.43 -14.53
C LYS A 321 4.58 0.44 -15.62
N LEU A 322 3.25 0.43 -15.74
CA LEU A 322 2.50 1.25 -16.71
C LEU A 322 2.32 2.71 -16.24
N TYR A 323 2.33 2.97 -14.94
CA TYR A 323 2.10 4.30 -14.37
C TYR A 323 3.31 5.23 -14.47
N VAL A 324 4.53 4.70 -14.51
CA VAL A 324 5.78 5.50 -14.60
C VAL A 324 5.83 6.38 -15.86
N ASP A 325 5.11 6.00 -16.92
CA ASP A 325 5.12 6.71 -18.19
C ASP A 325 3.78 7.42 -18.46
N ALA A 326 3.84 8.74 -18.64
CA ALA A 326 2.68 9.58 -18.92
C ALA A 326 1.96 9.19 -20.21
N ASP A 327 2.67 8.68 -21.23
CA ASP A 327 2.07 8.26 -22.49
C ASP A 327 1.23 6.97 -22.33
N LYS A 328 1.48 6.21 -21.26
CA LYS A 328 0.76 4.98 -20.91
C LYS A 328 -0.44 5.24 -19.98
N ARG A 329 -0.77 6.52 -19.71
CA ARG A 329 -1.85 6.92 -18.79
C ARG A 329 -3.20 6.29 -19.14
N SER A 330 -3.58 6.32 -20.41
CA SER A 330 -4.85 5.70 -20.84
C SER A 330 -4.89 4.19 -20.65
N ILE A 331 -3.73 3.52 -20.71
CA ILE A 331 -3.62 2.06 -20.64
C ILE A 331 -3.80 1.61 -19.19
N TRP A 332 -3.07 2.21 -18.24
CA TRP A 332 -3.20 1.80 -16.84
C TRP A 332 -4.59 2.15 -16.28
N VAL A 333 -5.17 3.30 -16.65
CA VAL A 333 -6.54 3.69 -16.25
C VAL A 333 -7.56 2.65 -16.71
N ALA A 334 -7.45 2.17 -17.95
CA ALA A 334 -8.34 1.13 -18.47
C ALA A 334 -8.18 -0.21 -17.72
N ASN A 335 -6.98 -0.52 -17.23
CA ASN A 335 -6.66 -1.79 -16.59
C ASN A 335 -6.82 -1.79 -15.06
N LEU A 336 -7.03 -0.63 -14.43
CA LEU A 336 -7.07 -0.51 -12.96
C LEU A 336 -8.13 -1.42 -12.32
N HIS A 337 -9.35 -1.42 -12.86
CA HIS A 337 -10.45 -2.24 -12.36
C HIS A 337 -10.19 -3.75 -12.50
N LEU A 338 -9.51 -4.18 -13.58
CA LEU A 338 -9.13 -5.58 -13.82
C LEU A 338 -8.16 -6.12 -12.75
N VAL A 339 -7.44 -5.22 -12.06
CA VAL A 339 -6.59 -5.56 -10.92
C VAL A 339 -7.35 -5.42 -9.60
N PHE A 340 -8.15 -4.37 -9.45
CA PHE A 340 -8.86 -4.08 -8.21
C PHE A 340 -9.90 -5.15 -7.87
N GLU A 341 -10.76 -5.52 -8.83
CA GLU A 341 -11.87 -6.47 -8.61
C GLU A 341 -11.40 -7.85 -8.14
N PRO A 342 -10.41 -8.51 -8.76
CA PRO A 342 -9.98 -9.83 -8.30
C PRO A 342 -9.30 -9.80 -6.93
N ILE A 343 -8.60 -8.72 -6.58
CA ILE A 343 -8.00 -8.58 -5.26
C ILE A 343 -9.08 -8.32 -4.21
N ALA A 344 -10.11 -7.52 -4.54
CA ALA A 344 -11.31 -7.34 -3.73
C ALA A 344 -12.01 -8.68 -3.44
N ASP A 345 -12.14 -9.54 -4.44
CA ASP A 345 -12.67 -10.91 -4.26
C ASP A 345 -11.85 -11.74 -3.25
N VAL A 346 -10.52 -11.64 -3.29
CA VAL A 346 -9.64 -12.31 -2.32
C VAL A 346 -9.83 -11.78 -0.90
N VAL A 347 -10.02 -10.46 -0.75
CA VAL A 347 -10.31 -9.86 0.56
C VAL A 347 -11.66 -10.36 1.09
N CYS A 348 -12.68 -10.40 0.24
CA CYS A 348 -14.02 -10.88 0.59
C CYS A 348 -14.06 -12.36 0.93
N ALA A 349 -13.19 -13.19 0.36
CA ALA A 349 -13.16 -14.62 0.63
C ALA A 349 -12.72 -15.00 2.06
N GLY A 350 -12.19 -14.05 2.86
CA GLY A 350 -11.80 -14.29 4.25
C GLY A 350 -10.70 -15.35 4.45
N ILE A 351 -9.87 -15.59 3.42
CA ILE A 351 -8.75 -16.52 3.47
C ILE A 351 -7.57 -15.93 4.27
N SER A 352 -6.56 -16.75 4.61
CA SER A 352 -5.46 -16.32 5.49
C SER A 352 -4.65 -15.11 4.97
N VAL A 353 -4.69 -14.84 3.67
CA VAL A 353 -4.01 -13.68 3.04
C VAL A 353 -4.92 -12.47 2.81
N SER A 354 -6.19 -12.50 3.22
CA SER A 354 -7.13 -11.39 3.00
C SER A 354 -6.62 -10.07 3.60
N GLY A 355 -5.89 -10.12 4.73
CA GLY A 355 -5.25 -8.93 5.30
C GLY A 355 -4.11 -8.37 4.44
N GLN A 356 -3.31 -9.24 3.82
CA GLN A 356 -2.24 -8.82 2.91
C GLN A 356 -2.80 -8.31 1.57
N ALA A 357 -3.83 -8.98 1.03
CA ALA A 357 -4.56 -8.51 -0.15
C ALA A 357 -5.24 -7.15 0.09
N ALA A 358 -5.80 -6.92 1.28
CA ALA A 358 -6.32 -5.62 1.68
C ALA A 358 -5.22 -4.55 1.73
N GLY A 359 -4.01 -4.91 2.16
CA GLY A 359 -2.83 -4.04 2.05
C GLY A 359 -2.52 -3.64 0.61
N VAL A 360 -2.54 -4.60 -0.32
CA VAL A 360 -2.33 -4.34 -1.76
C VAL A 360 -3.41 -3.41 -2.33
N LEU A 361 -4.69 -3.59 -1.98
CA LEU A 361 -5.76 -2.68 -2.39
C LEU A 361 -5.53 -1.25 -1.87
N LYS A 362 -5.14 -1.08 -0.61
CA LYS A 362 -4.85 0.25 -0.06
C LYS A 362 -3.68 0.92 -0.78
N GLU A 363 -2.63 0.17 -1.11
CA GLU A 363 -1.54 0.69 -1.94
C GLU A 363 -2.02 1.12 -3.33
N LEU A 364 -2.87 0.33 -3.99
CA LEU A 364 -3.48 0.72 -5.27
C LEU A 364 -4.27 2.03 -5.13
N VAL A 365 -5.09 2.15 -4.09
CA VAL A 365 -5.88 3.34 -3.81
C VAL A 365 -4.99 4.56 -3.55
N ASP A 366 -3.92 4.39 -2.78
CA ASP A 366 -3.01 5.48 -2.45
C ASP A 366 -2.22 5.98 -3.65
N GLN A 367 -1.80 5.07 -4.51
CA GLN A 367 -0.97 5.38 -5.67
C GLN A 367 -1.79 5.88 -6.87
N TYR A 368 -2.95 5.28 -7.14
CA TYR A 368 -3.68 5.50 -8.40
C TYR A 368 -4.90 6.40 -8.30
N ILE A 369 -5.48 6.57 -7.11
CA ILE A 369 -6.54 7.57 -6.88
C ILE A 369 -5.87 8.88 -6.45
N ASP A 370 -5.05 9.43 -7.34
CA ASP A 370 -4.35 10.69 -7.14
C ASP A 370 -5.29 11.90 -7.31
N ASP A 371 -4.77 13.10 -7.04
CA ASP A 371 -5.58 14.31 -7.12
C ASP A 371 -5.97 14.65 -8.57
N ASP A 372 -5.16 14.25 -9.56
CA ASP A 372 -5.50 14.40 -10.97
C ASP A 372 -6.75 13.57 -11.33
N LEU A 373 -6.78 12.28 -10.97
CA LEU A 373 -7.93 11.40 -11.21
C LEU A 373 -9.21 11.95 -10.55
N LYS A 374 -9.08 12.49 -9.33
CA LYS A 374 -10.19 13.13 -8.61
C LYS A 374 -10.67 14.41 -9.29
N ILE A 375 -9.75 15.24 -9.78
CA ILE A 375 -10.08 16.47 -10.52
C ILE A 375 -10.82 16.09 -11.82
N SER A 376 -10.33 15.12 -12.57
CA SER A 376 -10.97 14.61 -13.78
C SER A 376 -12.38 14.08 -13.53
N ALA A 377 -12.56 13.28 -12.47
CA ALA A 377 -13.87 12.80 -12.05
C ALA A 377 -14.81 13.94 -11.59
N SER A 378 -14.29 14.95 -10.91
CA SER A 378 -15.08 16.13 -10.55
C SER A 378 -15.51 16.96 -11.78
N ASN A 379 -14.78 16.82 -12.90
CA ASN A 379 -15.10 17.47 -14.16
C ASN A 379 -16.25 16.84 -14.93
N THR A 380 -16.55 15.57 -14.68
CA THR A 380 -17.65 14.85 -15.33
C THR A 380 -18.96 14.90 -14.54
N LEU A 381 -18.93 15.28 -13.26
CA LEU A 381 -20.13 15.44 -12.44
C LEU A 381 -20.99 16.64 -12.89
N PRO A 382 -22.34 16.51 -12.84
CA PRO A 382 -23.23 17.62 -13.19
C PRO A 382 -23.07 18.78 -12.19
N GLY A 383 -22.71 19.96 -12.71
CA GLY A 383 -22.59 21.20 -11.94
C GLY A 383 -22.91 22.42 -12.82
N ASP A 384 -23.53 23.43 -12.21
CA ASP A 384 -24.24 24.52 -12.90
C ASP A 384 -23.35 25.53 -13.66
N ASP A 385 -22.02 25.49 -13.53
CA ASP A 385 -21.12 26.48 -14.14
C ASP A 385 -19.82 25.84 -14.65
N LYS A 386 -19.85 25.18 -15.82
CA LYS A 386 -18.62 24.85 -16.57
C LYS A 386 -18.66 25.39 -17.99
N VAL A 387 -17.97 26.51 -18.18
CA VAL A 387 -17.54 26.98 -19.50
C VAL A 387 -16.54 25.94 -20.05
N MET A 388 -17.00 25.17 -21.05
CA MET A 388 -16.20 24.15 -21.72
C MET A 388 -15.15 24.81 -22.63
N THR A 389 -13.94 25.06 -22.10
CA THR A 389 -12.74 25.35 -22.89
C THR A 389 -11.74 24.20 -22.81
N THR A 390 -12.22 22.96 -22.74
CA THR A 390 -11.39 21.76 -22.62
C THR A 390 -11.24 21.10 -23.99
N SER A 391 -10.03 20.66 -24.34
CA SER A 391 -9.79 20.00 -25.62
C SER A 391 -10.56 18.67 -25.72
N VAL A 392 -10.92 18.22 -26.93
CA VAL A 392 -11.66 16.95 -27.13
C VAL A 392 -10.90 15.74 -26.56
N SER A 393 -9.57 15.74 -26.67
CA SER A 393 -8.71 14.69 -26.13
C SER A 393 -8.74 14.64 -24.60
N GLU A 394 -8.71 15.79 -23.95
CA GLU A 394 -8.73 15.92 -22.49
C GLU A 394 -10.11 15.57 -21.93
N ALA A 395 -11.18 15.96 -22.62
CA ALA A 395 -12.55 15.55 -22.28
C ALA A 395 -12.72 14.01 -22.32
N LEU A 396 -12.17 13.35 -23.35
CA LEU A 396 -12.21 11.89 -23.46
C LEU A 396 -11.42 11.20 -22.34
N MET A 397 -10.27 11.77 -21.96
CA MET A 397 -9.49 11.25 -20.83
C MET A 397 -10.23 11.41 -19.51
N ASN A 398 -10.88 12.55 -19.27
CA ASN A 398 -11.68 12.75 -18.06
C ASN A 398 -12.81 11.72 -17.94
N VAL A 399 -13.46 11.36 -19.06
CA VAL A 399 -14.48 10.31 -19.09
C VAL A 399 -13.90 8.94 -18.74
N ARG A 400 -12.73 8.58 -19.29
CA ARG A 400 -12.07 7.29 -18.98
C ARG A 400 -11.65 7.21 -17.52
N GLU A 401 -11.09 8.28 -16.97
CA GLU A 401 -10.66 8.38 -15.58
C GLU A 401 -11.85 8.32 -14.61
N SER A 402 -12.93 9.05 -14.92
CA SER A 402 -14.19 8.97 -14.18
C SER A 402 -14.77 7.56 -14.21
N ARG A 403 -14.71 6.87 -15.36
CA ARG A 403 -15.21 5.49 -15.49
C ARG A 403 -14.37 4.49 -14.71
N ALA A 404 -13.04 4.63 -14.73
CA ALA A 404 -12.17 3.78 -13.94
C ALA A 404 -12.43 3.95 -12.42
N LEU A 405 -12.62 5.20 -11.97
CA LEU A 405 -12.97 5.50 -10.59
C LEU A 405 -14.32 4.89 -10.20
N GLU A 406 -15.33 5.02 -11.07
CA GLU A 406 -16.65 4.42 -10.88
C GLU A 406 -16.57 2.90 -10.70
N LEU A 407 -15.82 2.21 -11.57
CA LEU A 407 -15.64 0.75 -11.49
C LEU A 407 -14.94 0.31 -10.19
N VAL A 408 -13.92 1.06 -9.74
CA VAL A 408 -13.26 0.80 -8.45
C VAL A 408 -14.21 1.02 -7.27
N CYS A 409 -15.04 2.06 -7.32
CA CYS A 409 -16.06 2.32 -6.31
C CYS A 409 -17.18 1.25 -6.32
N ASP A 410 -17.61 0.79 -7.48
CA ASP A 410 -18.59 -0.31 -7.64
C ASP A 410 -18.06 -1.63 -7.09
N ALA A 411 -16.77 -1.92 -7.32
CA ALA A 411 -16.10 -3.07 -6.71
C ALA A 411 -16.11 -2.94 -5.18
N THR A 412 -15.76 -1.76 -4.64
CA THR A 412 -15.80 -1.48 -3.19
C THR A 412 -17.21 -1.65 -2.61
N LYS A 413 -18.24 -1.20 -3.34
CA LYS A 413 -19.65 -1.40 -2.95
C LYS A 413 -20.02 -2.88 -2.94
N THR A 414 -19.60 -3.61 -3.97
CA THR A 414 -19.82 -5.07 -4.08
C THR A 414 -19.18 -5.83 -2.92
N MET A 415 -17.97 -5.41 -2.49
CA MET A 415 -17.29 -6.02 -1.34
C MET A 415 -18.15 -5.98 -0.07
N LEU A 416 -18.83 -4.86 0.20
CA LEU A 416 -19.69 -4.71 1.37
C LEU A 416 -20.99 -5.51 1.21
N LEU A 417 -21.67 -5.34 0.07
CA LEU A 417 -22.99 -5.94 -0.17
C LEU A 417 -22.97 -7.47 -0.20
N THR A 418 -21.90 -8.07 -0.70
CA THR A 418 -21.78 -9.54 -0.77
C THR A 418 -21.48 -10.19 0.59
N ASN A 419 -21.14 -9.41 1.61
CA ASN A 419 -20.75 -9.89 2.94
C ASN A 419 -21.66 -9.34 4.06
N SER A 420 -22.86 -8.85 3.71
CA SER A 420 -23.82 -8.26 4.66
C SER A 420 -24.45 -9.29 5.60
N ASP A 421 -24.52 -10.57 5.20
CA ASP A 421 -25.32 -11.61 5.88
C ASP A 421 -24.53 -12.45 6.91
N GLY A 422 -23.21 -12.28 7.04
CA GLY A 422 -22.44 -13.11 7.99
C GLY A 422 -20.94 -12.79 8.08
N ALA A 423 -20.53 -12.30 9.26
CA ALA A 423 -19.14 -12.06 9.67
C ALA A 423 -18.32 -11.11 8.78
N LEU A 424 -18.77 -9.85 8.69
CA LEU A 424 -18.02 -8.78 8.06
C LEU A 424 -16.56 -8.73 8.58
N ASP A 425 -15.63 -9.00 7.66
CA ASP A 425 -14.19 -9.02 7.96
C ASP A 425 -13.69 -7.60 8.22
N LYS A 426 -12.86 -7.43 9.26
CA LYS A 426 -12.14 -6.18 9.54
C LYS A 426 -11.35 -5.70 8.32
N ASN A 427 -10.87 -6.61 7.47
CA ASN A 427 -10.10 -6.27 6.28
C ASN A 427 -10.96 -5.54 5.25
N ILE A 428 -12.21 -5.96 5.06
CA ILE A 428 -13.17 -5.31 4.16
C ILE A 428 -13.46 -3.89 4.63
N LEU A 429 -13.85 -3.73 5.91
CA LEU A 429 -14.10 -2.43 6.52
C LEU A 429 -12.87 -1.52 6.43
N SER A 430 -11.69 -2.06 6.66
CA SER A 430 -10.45 -1.28 6.61
C SER A 430 -10.11 -0.77 5.20
N VAL A 431 -10.45 -1.51 4.14
CA VAL A 431 -10.32 -1.04 2.74
C VAL A 431 -11.37 0.04 2.46
N ILE A 432 -12.61 -0.15 2.90
CA ILE A 432 -13.70 0.84 2.71
C ILE A 432 -13.39 2.15 3.43
N SER A 433 -12.91 2.11 4.68
CA SER A 433 -12.43 3.30 5.40
C SER A 433 -11.35 4.04 4.61
N HIS A 434 -10.39 3.30 4.07
CA HIS A 434 -9.29 3.86 3.28
C HIS A 434 -9.79 4.52 2.00
N MET A 435 -10.76 3.91 1.32
CA MET A 435 -11.45 4.46 0.15
C MET A 435 -12.17 5.77 0.47
N PHE A 436 -12.92 5.83 1.58
CA PHE A 436 -13.58 7.07 2.03
C PHE A 436 -12.55 8.18 2.23
N LEU A 437 -11.52 7.94 3.03
CA LEU A 437 -10.52 8.94 3.34
C LEU A 437 -9.74 9.41 2.10
N LYS A 438 -9.45 8.52 1.14
CA LYS A 438 -8.74 8.88 -0.09
C LYS A 438 -9.60 9.73 -1.04
N LEU A 439 -10.87 9.35 -1.22
CA LEU A 439 -11.80 10.06 -2.10
C LEU A 439 -12.27 11.39 -1.51
N GLY A 440 -12.36 11.49 -0.18
CA GLY A 440 -12.86 12.67 0.51
C GLY A 440 -14.29 13.01 0.10
N GLN A 441 -14.51 14.24 -0.36
CA GLN A 441 -15.85 14.73 -0.70
C GLN A 441 -16.49 13.98 -1.89
N LEU A 442 -15.69 13.38 -2.77
CA LEU A 442 -16.18 12.60 -3.91
C LEU A 442 -16.91 11.32 -3.48
N SER A 443 -16.64 10.82 -2.27
CA SER A 443 -17.36 9.67 -1.71
C SER A 443 -18.88 9.90 -1.64
N TYR A 444 -19.33 11.15 -1.55
CA TYR A 444 -20.76 11.47 -1.60
C TYR A 444 -21.42 11.06 -2.92
N PHE A 445 -20.70 11.15 -4.03
CA PHE A 445 -21.26 10.80 -5.35
C PHE A 445 -21.11 9.30 -5.63
N TYR A 446 -19.95 8.72 -5.32
CA TYR A 446 -19.63 7.34 -5.71
C TYR A 446 -19.95 6.28 -4.64
N LEU A 447 -19.93 6.63 -3.34
CA LEU A 447 -20.04 5.67 -2.23
C LEU A 447 -21.26 5.92 -1.33
N LYS A 448 -22.24 6.72 -1.76
CA LYS A 448 -23.47 6.95 -0.97
C LYS A 448 -24.18 5.65 -0.61
N ASP A 449 -24.23 4.67 -1.51
CA ASP A 449 -24.92 3.40 -1.27
C ASP A 449 -24.20 2.57 -0.20
N VAL A 450 -22.87 2.67 -0.13
CA VAL A 450 -22.06 2.05 0.92
C VAL A 450 -22.40 2.65 2.29
N VAL A 451 -22.61 3.97 2.37
CA VAL A 451 -23.04 4.65 3.61
C VAL A 451 -24.42 4.15 4.05
N HIS A 452 -25.37 4.01 3.14
CA HIS A 452 -26.70 3.47 3.47
C HIS A 452 -26.61 2.03 3.96
N GLU A 453 -25.77 1.20 3.35
CA GLU A 453 -25.61 -0.19 3.76
C GLU A 453 -24.91 -0.30 5.13
N LEU A 454 -23.85 0.47 5.38
CA LEU A 454 -23.22 0.55 6.70
C LEU A 454 -24.23 1.00 7.78
N ALA A 455 -25.11 1.95 7.46
CA ALA A 455 -26.16 2.38 8.37
C ALA A 455 -27.17 1.27 8.68
N LYS A 456 -27.58 0.47 7.68
CA LYS A 456 -28.42 -0.71 7.91
C LYS A 456 -27.72 -1.72 8.83
N LEU A 457 -26.45 -2.02 8.56
CA LEU A 457 -25.66 -2.95 9.37
C LEU A 457 -25.50 -2.46 10.81
N LEU A 458 -25.25 -1.17 11.05
CA LEU A 458 -25.17 -0.59 12.38
C LEU A 458 -26.50 -0.65 13.15
N ARG A 459 -27.63 -0.44 12.46
CA ARG A 459 -28.96 -0.59 13.06
C ARG A 459 -29.23 -2.03 13.52
N ILE A 460 -28.81 -3.02 12.72
CA ILE A 460 -28.92 -4.45 13.07
C ILE A 460 -27.95 -4.79 14.23
N ALA A 461 -26.72 -4.26 14.17
CA ALA A 461 -25.65 -4.54 15.13
C ALA A 461 -26.00 -4.15 16.57
N ASN A 462 -26.76 -3.07 16.75
CA ASN A 462 -27.23 -2.61 18.06
C ASN A 462 -28.15 -3.61 18.78
N GLY A 463 -28.59 -4.69 18.10
CA GLY A 463 -29.36 -5.78 18.69
C GLY A 463 -28.60 -7.10 18.98
N ASP A 464 -27.52 -7.43 18.24
CA ASP A 464 -27.08 -8.85 18.15
C ASP A 464 -25.56 -9.11 17.88
N LEU A 465 -24.70 -8.09 17.78
CA LEU A 465 -23.27 -8.28 17.43
C LEU A 465 -22.29 -8.09 18.61
N THR A 466 -21.13 -8.77 18.56
CA THR A 466 -20.06 -8.61 19.56
C THR A 466 -19.51 -7.18 19.56
N ARG A 467 -19.29 -6.57 20.73
CA ARG A 467 -18.79 -5.18 20.93
C ARG A 467 -17.62 -4.77 20.01
N LYS A 468 -16.68 -5.68 19.71
CA LYS A 468 -15.53 -5.41 18.82
C LYS A 468 -15.92 -5.23 17.34
N LYS A 469 -16.94 -5.95 16.84
CA LYS A 469 -17.41 -5.81 15.45
C LYS A 469 -18.15 -4.49 15.24
N CYS A 470 -18.96 -4.09 16.22
CA CYS A 470 -19.61 -2.78 16.22
C CYS A 470 -18.58 -1.65 16.16
N GLN A 471 -17.47 -1.78 16.89
CA GLN A 471 -16.40 -0.78 16.86
C GLN A 471 -15.80 -0.57 15.46
N TYR A 472 -15.45 -1.65 14.73
CA TYR A 472 -14.90 -1.50 13.37
C TYR A 472 -15.92 -0.90 12.38
N LEU A 473 -17.21 -1.23 12.55
CA LEU A 473 -18.30 -0.64 11.76
C LEU A 473 -18.43 0.86 12.05
N GLU A 474 -18.40 1.26 13.32
CA GLU A 474 -18.42 2.66 13.75
C GLU A 474 -17.20 3.44 13.24
N GLU A 475 -16.00 2.84 13.29
CA GLU A 475 -14.77 3.41 12.73
C GLU A 475 -14.85 3.59 11.21
N CYS A 476 -15.43 2.62 10.50
CA CYS A 476 -15.64 2.71 9.05
C CYS A 476 -16.66 3.78 8.68
N PHE A 477 -17.78 3.85 9.39
CA PHE A 477 -18.77 4.90 9.20
C PHE A 477 -18.18 6.27 9.59
N GLY A 478 -17.40 6.34 10.66
CA GLY A 478 -16.66 7.52 11.08
C GLY A 478 -15.70 8.03 10.01
N SER A 479 -15.03 7.12 9.29
CA SER A 479 -14.18 7.48 8.14
C SER A 479 -15.00 8.13 7.01
N ALA A 480 -16.24 7.70 6.80
CA ALA A 480 -17.16 8.36 5.86
C ALA A 480 -17.58 9.76 6.35
N VAL A 481 -17.81 9.94 7.67
CA VAL A 481 -18.10 11.26 8.28
C VAL A 481 -16.95 12.23 8.06
N ILE A 482 -15.70 11.79 8.30
CA ILE A 482 -14.50 12.61 8.08
C ILE A 482 -14.37 13.00 6.60
N ALA A 483 -14.57 12.03 5.69
CA ALA A 483 -14.37 12.24 4.25
C ALA A 483 -15.44 13.13 3.62
N MET A 484 -16.72 12.87 3.92
CA MET A 484 -17.86 13.52 3.27
C MET A 484 -18.30 14.79 3.99
N GLY A 485 -18.02 14.90 5.29
CA GLY A 485 -18.51 15.96 6.17
C GLY A 485 -19.89 15.63 6.78
N ALA A 486 -20.15 16.19 7.97
CA ALA A 486 -21.37 15.94 8.73
C ALA A 486 -22.64 16.33 7.95
N GLU A 487 -22.57 17.46 7.22
CA GLU A 487 -23.70 18.03 6.49
C GLU A 487 -24.22 17.08 5.40
N LYS A 488 -23.29 16.48 4.63
CA LYS A 488 -23.63 15.52 3.58
C LYS A 488 -24.12 14.20 4.16
N ILE A 489 -23.52 13.72 5.25
CA ILE A 489 -23.97 12.51 5.94
C ILE A 489 -25.40 12.68 6.47
N LEU A 490 -25.69 13.80 7.12
CA LEU A 490 -27.02 14.10 7.66
C LEU A 490 -28.06 14.37 6.58
N THR A 491 -27.63 14.77 5.38
CA THR A 491 -28.51 14.84 4.20
C THR A 491 -28.90 13.43 3.72
N LEU A 492 -27.99 12.46 3.75
CA LEU A 492 -28.28 11.07 3.38
C LEU A 492 -29.04 10.33 4.49
N LEU A 493 -28.71 10.61 5.75
CA LEU A 493 -29.23 9.94 6.93
C LEU A 493 -29.64 10.97 7.99
N PRO A 494 -30.82 11.60 7.84
CA PRO A 494 -31.33 12.55 8.83
C PRO A 494 -31.46 11.91 10.22
N VAL A 495 -31.19 12.68 11.28
CA VAL A 495 -31.37 12.19 12.67
C VAL A 495 -32.84 11.88 12.94
N VAL A 496 -33.73 12.76 12.49
CA VAL A 496 -35.18 12.63 12.58
C VAL A 496 -35.74 12.84 11.17
N SER A 497 -36.60 11.93 10.73
CA SER A 497 -37.28 12.02 9.43
C SER A 497 -38.77 11.88 9.61
N PHE A 498 -39.56 12.70 8.91
CA PHE A 498 -41.01 12.69 8.89
C PHE A 498 -41.52 12.58 7.45
N GLU A 499 -42.57 11.79 7.23
CA GLU A 499 -43.40 11.83 6.02
C GLU A 499 -44.85 12.06 6.45
N GLU A 500 -45.53 13.04 5.86
CA GLU A 500 -46.94 13.37 6.16
C GLU A 500 -47.25 13.43 7.67
N GLU A 501 -46.35 14.05 8.45
CA GLU A 501 -46.42 14.21 9.91
C GLU A 501 -46.18 12.93 10.75
N GLU A 502 -45.97 11.77 10.13
CA GLU A 502 -45.58 10.54 10.81
C GLU A 502 -44.06 10.38 10.89
N LEU A 503 -43.56 9.95 12.06
CA LEU A 503 -42.14 9.68 12.27
C LEU A 503 -41.71 8.43 11.49
N THR A 504 -40.93 8.61 10.42
CA THR A 504 -40.48 7.52 9.55
C THR A 504 -39.16 6.89 10.00
N SER A 505 -38.23 7.69 10.54
CA SER A 505 -37.00 7.15 11.10
C SER A 505 -36.39 8.03 12.18
N LEU A 506 -35.75 7.37 13.15
CA LEU A 506 -35.05 7.99 14.27
C LEU A 506 -33.64 7.38 14.39
N ASN A 507 -32.61 8.15 14.03
CA ASN A 507 -31.22 7.72 13.92
C ASN A 507 -30.35 8.19 15.09
N ILE A 508 -30.82 8.03 16.33
CA ILE A 508 -30.05 8.46 17.53
C ILE A 508 -28.67 7.80 17.61
N TRP A 509 -28.53 6.58 17.07
CA TRP A 509 -27.26 5.85 16.99
C TRP A 509 -26.15 6.62 16.25
N ILE A 510 -26.49 7.61 15.41
CA ILE A 510 -25.50 8.40 14.68
C ILE A 510 -24.80 9.43 15.58
N LEU A 511 -25.44 9.89 16.66
CA LEU A 511 -24.94 11.00 17.49
C LEU A 511 -23.58 10.68 18.14
N PRO A 512 -23.37 9.50 18.76
CA PRO A 512 -22.06 9.13 19.32
C PRO A 512 -20.95 9.04 18.26
N ILE A 513 -21.30 8.65 17.04
CA ILE A 513 -20.35 8.57 15.91
C ILE A 513 -19.99 9.98 15.44
N LEU A 514 -20.98 10.86 15.26
CA LEU A 514 -20.75 12.27 14.92
C LEU A 514 -19.88 12.96 15.98
N ARG A 515 -20.15 12.72 17.27
CA ARG A 515 -19.33 13.24 18.37
C ARG A 515 -17.85 12.92 18.21
N LYS A 516 -17.50 11.71 17.75
CA LYS A 516 -16.10 11.27 17.61
C LYS A 516 -15.45 11.70 16.29
N TYR A 517 -16.20 11.72 15.18
CA TYR A 517 -15.63 11.79 13.84
C TYR A 517 -15.96 13.07 13.04
N VAL A 518 -16.75 13.99 13.59
CA VAL A 518 -16.97 15.29 12.93
C VAL A 518 -15.70 16.12 12.97
N VAL A 519 -15.24 16.54 11.79
CA VAL A 519 -14.09 17.43 11.57
C VAL A 519 -14.43 18.34 10.39
N GLY A 520 -14.06 19.62 10.44
CA GLY A 520 -14.18 20.48 9.26
C GLY A 520 -15.60 20.93 8.90
N SER A 521 -16.54 20.89 9.85
CA SER A 521 -17.95 21.27 9.60
C SER A 521 -18.20 22.76 9.87
N SER A 522 -19.27 23.33 9.30
CA SER A 522 -19.65 24.74 9.55
C SER A 522 -20.27 24.93 10.93
N LEU A 523 -19.85 25.99 11.64
CA LEU A 523 -20.53 26.45 12.86
C LEU A 523 -21.92 27.00 12.54
N GLY A 524 -22.07 27.66 11.38
CA GLY A 524 -23.36 28.08 10.85
C GLY A 524 -24.32 26.91 10.73
N TYR A 525 -23.88 25.80 10.11
CA TYR A 525 -24.70 24.60 9.98
C TYR A 525 -25.12 24.03 11.34
N TYR A 526 -24.21 24.00 12.32
CA TYR A 526 -24.57 23.58 13.69
C TYR A 526 -25.72 24.43 14.26
N MET A 527 -25.62 25.76 14.14
CA MET A 527 -26.64 26.66 14.69
C MET A 527 -27.97 26.62 13.92
N GLU A 528 -27.92 26.51 12.59
CA GLU A 528 -29.08 26.65 11.70
C GLU A 528 -29.80 25.31 11.44
N HIS A 529 -29.09 24.18 11.52
CA HIS A 529 -29.63 22.86 11.21
C HIS A 529 -29.52 21.86 12.35
N ILE A 530 -28.45 21.87 13.16
CA ILE A 530 -28.32 20.90 14.26
C ILE A 530 -29.19 21.33 15.44
N ILE A 531 -28.97 22.53 16.01
CA ILE A 531 -29.72 23.03 17.19
C ILE A 531 -31.25 22.87 17.04
N PRO A 532 -31.87 23.24 15.90
CA PRO A 532 -33.32 23.11 15.74
C PRO A 532 -33.85 21.67 15.78
N LEU A 533 -33.01 20.65 15.53
CA LEU A 533 -33.42 19.23 15.59
C LEU A 533 -33.74 18.76 17.01
N LEU A 534 -33.36 19.52 18.03
CA LEU A 534 -33.67 19.16 19.41
C LEU A 534 -35.18 19.07 19.66
N GLN A 535 -35.98 20.02 19.14
CA GLN A 535 -37.43 20.00 19.33
C GLN A 535 -38.08 18.75 18.70
N PRO A 536 -37.84 18.43 17.41
CA PRO A 536 -38.33 17.20 16.82
C PRO A 536 -37.85 15.92 17.53
N LEU A 537 -36.59 15.90 17.99
CA LEU A 537 -36.03 14.78 18.74
C LEU A 537 -36.80 14.56 20.06
N GLN A 538 -37.09 15.66 20.77
CA GLN A 538 -37.84 15.61 22.03
C GLN A 538 -39.27 15.11 21.84
N GLN A 539 -39.90 15.44 20.71
CA GLN A 539 -41.24 14.97 20.35
C GLN A 539 -41.26 13.49 19.93
N ALA A 540 -40.18 13.01 19.31
CA ALA A 540 -40.07 11.64 18.80
C ALA A 540 -39.74 10.60 19.89
N CYS A 541 -39.04 10.99 20.97
CA CYS A 541 -38.68 10.09 22.07
C CYS A 541 -39.90 9.73 22.95
N LYS A 542 -40.12 8.43 23.17
CA LYS A 542 -41.32 7.93 23.87
C LYS A 542 -41.16 7.87 25.39
N THR A 543 -39.93 7.73 25.88
CA THR A 543 -39.63 7.61 27.32
C THR A 543 -38.76 8.75 27.82
N GLY A 544 -38.94 9.15 29.08
CA GLY A 544 -38.13 10.21 29.69
C GLY A 544 -36.64 9.89 29.78
N THR A 545 -36.28 8.61 29.92
CA THR A 545 -34.88 8.15 29.96
C THR A 545 -34.19 8.20 28.60
N GLU A 546 -34.87 7.77 27.53
CA GLU A 546 -34.35 7.90 26.16
C GLU A 546 -34.18 9.36 25.76
N LEU A 547 -35.17 10.19 26.12
CA LEU A 547 -35.14 11.63 25.90
C LEU A 547 -33.91 12.28 26.56
N GLN A 548 -33.63 11.94 27.81
CA GLN A 548 -32.50 12.49 28.55
C GLN A 548 -31.16 12.05 27.94
N ALA A 549 -31.02 10.76 27.59
CA ALA A 549 -29.82 10.24 26.95
C ALA A 549 -29.58 10.87 25.56
N ALA A 550 -30.63 10.98 24.75
CA ALA A 550 -30.57 11.59 23.41
C ALA A 550 -30.25 13.08 23.49
N THR A 551 -30.84 13.80 24.46
CA THR A 551 -30.55 15.21 24.71
C THR A 551 -29.08 15.41 25.12
N CYS A 552 -28.55 14.60 26.04
CA CYS A 552 -27.13 14.67 26.41
C CYS A 552 -26.21 14.41 25.20
N ALA A 553 -26.46 13.32 24.46
CA ALA A 553 -25.67 12.97 23.28
C ALA A 553 -25.73 14.03 22.17
N PHE A 554 -26.84 14.76 22.08
CA PHE A 554 -27.00 15.88 21.15
C PHE A 554 -26.13 17.08 21.56
N TRP A 555 -26.11 17.43 22.84
CA TRP A 555 -25.27 18.53 23.33
C TRP A 555 -23.78 18.23 23.24
N ASP A 556 -23.40 16.97 23.38
CA ASP A 556 -22.04 16.50 23.16
C ASP A 556 -21.51 16.71 21.73
N LEU A 557 -22.38 17.04 20.77
CA LEU A 557 -21.95 17.40 19.41
C LEU A 557 -21.30 18.79 19.35
N LEU A 558 -21.58 19.70 20.28
CA LEU A 558 -21.06 21.07 20.22
C LEU A 558 -19.52 21.10 20.13
N PRO A 559 -18.76 20.42 21.02
CA PRO A 559 -17.31 20.30 20.87
C PRO A 559 -16.87 19.68 19.54
N ALA A 560 -17.62 18.70 19.03
CA ALA A 560 -17.28 18.01 17.77
C ALA A 560 -17.38 18.96 16.57
N PHE A 561 -18.44 19.78 16.48
CA PHE A 561 -18.56 20.82 15.44
C PHE A 561 -17.56 21.97 15.61
N CYS A 562 -16.93 22.09 16.78
CA CYS A 562 -15.83 23.02 17.03
C CYS A 562 -14.45 22.49 16.57
N CYS A 563 -14.37 21.23 16.10
CA CYS A 563 -13.14 20.64 15.57
C CYS A 563 -12.86 21.13 14.14
N TYR A 564 -11.86 22.01 14.02
CA TYR A 564 -11.42 22.67 12.78
C TYR A 564 -12.56 23.24 11.89
N PRO A 565 -13.42 24.16 12.38
CA PRO A 565 -14.56 24.62 11.61
C PRO A 565 -14.16 25.49 10.41
N THR A 566 -14.95 25.46 9.34
CA THR A 566 -14.65 26.17 8.08
C THR A 566 -14.89 27.68 8.15
N ASP A 567 -15.74 28.13 9.07
CA ASP A 567 -16.32 29.49 9.07
C ASP A 567 -16.19 30.23 10.42
N THR A 568 -15.27 29.81 11.31
CA THR A 568 -15.10 30.43 12.64
C THR A 568 -14.97 31.94 12.59
N HIS A 569 -14.13 32.47 11.68
CA HIS A 569 -13.94 33.91 11.51
C HIS A 569 -15.20 34.71 11.14
N ILE A 570 -16.26 34.04 10.64
CA ILE A 570 -17.53 34.66 10.23
C ILE A 570 -18.59 34.43 11.30
N LYS A 571 -18.76 33.19 11.73
CA LYS A 571 -19.93 32.76 12.52
C LYS A 571 -19.68 32.75 14.04
N PHE A 572 -18.45 32.99 14.51
CA PHE A 572 -18.16 32.89 15.94
C PHE A 572 -18.91 33.93 16.80
N ASP A 573 -19.16 35.16 16.32
CA ASP A 573 -19.94 36.14 17.10
C ASP A 573 -21.37 35.65 17.37
N ALA A 574 -22.01 35.06 16.36
CA ALA A 574 -23.34 34.45 16.52
C ALA A 574 -23.29 33.23 17.45
N LEU A 575 -22.27 32.39 17.32
CA LEU A 575 -22.06 31.25 18.22
C LEU A 575 -21.85 31.73 19.67
N ALA A 576 -21.02 32.74 19.90
CA ALA A 576 -20.72 33.26 21.23
C ALA A 576 -21.98 33.75 21.95
N LYS A 577 -22.87 34.47 21.24
CA LYS A 577 -24.18 34.86 21.78
C LYS A 577 -25.03 33.65 22.17
N LYS A 578 -25.01 32.59 21.37
CA LYS A 578 -25.73 31.35 21.68
C LYS A 578 -25.10 30.59 22.85
N LEU A 579 -23.78 30.55 22.93
CA LEU A 579 -23.05 29.93 24.06
C LEU A 579 -23.37 30.64 25.38
N LEU A 580 -23.45 31.98 25.37
CA LEU A 580 -23.83 32.73 26.57
C LEU A 580 -25.22 32.34 27.09
N LEU A 581 -26.20 32.13 26.19
CA LEU A 581 -27.52 31.63 26.56
C LEU A 581 -27.46 30.19 27.09
N LEU A 582 -26.62 29.33 26.49
CA LEU A 582 -26.46 27.95 26.93
C LEU A 582 -25.77 27.84 28.29
N MET A 583 -24.95 28.82 28.67
CA MET A 583 -24.29 28.86 29.97
C MET A 583 -25.25 29.14 31.14
N GLU A 584 -26.49 29.54 30.88
CA GLU A 584 -27.52 29.61 31.92
C GLU A 584 -27.95 28.22 32.41
N ASP A 585 -27.71 27.17 31.62
CA ASP A 585 -28.02 25.78 31.96
C ASP A 585 -26.76 25.04 32.44
N ASP A 586 -26.75 24.64 33.71
CA ASP A 586 -25.66 23.90 34.36
C ASP A 586 -25.27 22.60 33.65
N SER A 587 -26.18 21.99 32.89
CA SER A 587 -25.92 20.76 32.15
C SER A 587 -25.05 20.98 30.89
N MET A 588 -24.98 22.21 30.38
CA MET A 588 -24.23 22.54 29.16
C MET A 588 -22.81 23.01 29.42
N HIS A 589 -22.47 23.34 30.66
CA HIS A 589 -21.19 23.99 31.00
C HIS A 589 -20.00 23.21 30.47
N GLU A 590 -19.98 21.88 30.65
CA GLU A 590 -18.89 21.02 30.16
C GLU A 590 -18.73 21.11 28.63
N ASN A 591 -19.82 20.98 27.88
CA ASN A 591 -19.81 21.05 26.42
C ASN A 591 -19.40 22.43 25.90
N VAL A 592 -19.83 23.52 26.55
CA VAL A 592 -19.41 24.88 26.21
C VAL A 592 -17.91 25.08 26.47
N HIS A 593 -17.41 24.56 27.60
CA HIS A 593 -15.98 24.66 27.94
C HIS A 593 -15.10 23.90 26.96
N LEU A 594 -15.43 22.63 26.67
CA LEU A 594 -14.69 21.81 25.71
C LEU A 594 -14.68 22.44 24.31
N ALA A 595 -15.82 23.00 23.88
CA ALA A 595 -15.92 23.70 22.60
C ALA A 595 -15.01 24.94 22.53
N LEU A 596 -15.01 25.78 23.56
CA LEU A 596 -14.15 26.97 23.63
C LEU A 596 -12.67 26.60 23.68
N GLN A 597 -12.30 25.61 24.51
CA GLN A 597 -10.93 25.11 24.58
C GLN A 597 -10.47 24.57 23.22
N GLN A 598 -11.29 23.76 22.54
CA GLN A 598 -10.99 23.22 21.22
C GLN A 598 -10.75 24.33 20.21
N LEU A 599 -11.65 25.32 20.11
CA LEU A 599 -11.51 26.45 19.18
C LEU A 599 -10.22 27.24 19.43
N VAL A 600 -9.89 27.54 20.69
CA VAL A 600 -8.72 28.36 21.00
C VAL A 600 -7.43 27.57 20.79
N ASN A 601 -7.32 26.38 21.37
CA ASN A 601 -6.09 25.60 21.39
C ASN A 601 -5.68 25.12 20.00
N GLN A 602 -6.64 24.68 19.16
CA GLN A 602 -6.34 24.23 17.80
C GLN A 602 -5.80 25.37 16.92
N ASN A 603 -6.34 26.58 17.05
CA ASN A 603 -5.88 27.73 16.28
C ASN A 603 -4.50 28.19 16.75
N LYS A 604 -4.29 28.20 18.07
CA LYS A 604 -3.04 28.61 18.68
C LYS A 604 -1.88 27.67 18.32
N SER A 605 -2.10 26.36 18.41
CA SER A 605 -1.07 25.35 18.07
C SER A 605 -0.60 25.46 16.63
N ILE A 606 -1.49 25.80 15.69
CA ILE A 606 -1.15 26.02 14.27
C ILE A 606 -0.32 27.30 14.09
N VAL A 607 -0.65 28.36 14.84
CA VAL A 607 0.10 29.62 14.78
C VAL A 607 1.48 29.49 15.42
N GLU A 608 1.62 28.72 16.50
CA GLU A 608 2.88 28.49 17.21
C GLU A 608 3.80 27.53 16.45
N SER A 609 3.27 26.43 15.89
CA SER A 609 4.08 25.45 15.12
C SER A 609 4.72 26.05 13.86
N THR A 610 4.07 27.04 13.24
CA THR A 610 4.58 27.69 12.02
C THR A 610 5.60 28.81 12.31
N GLN A 611 5.73 29.27 13.57
CA GLN A 611 6.70 30.31 13.95
C GLN A 611 8.13 29.78 14.17
N GLY A 612 8.33 28.45 14.18
CA GLY A 612 9.64 27.83 14.40
C GLY A 612 10.44 27.47 13.15
N ILE A 613 9.86 27.53 11.94
CA ILE A 613 10.50 27.05 10.71
C ILE A 613 10.15 27.96 9.52
N GLU A 614 10.99 28.97 9.26
CA GLU A 614 11.08 29.55 7.91
C GLU A 614 11.86 28.58 7.01
N GLY A 615 11.13 27.86 6.15
CA GLY A 615 11.70 27.13 5.01
C GLY A 615 11.46 25.63 5.03
N SER A 616 10.38 25.18 4.37
CA SER A 616 10.23 23.89 3.68
C SER A 616 8.75 23.45 3.69
N PHE A 617 8.05 23.67 2.58
CA PHE A 617 6.76 23.02 2.33
C PHE A 617 6.98 21.53 2.01
N LYS A 618 6.42 20.64 2.84
CA LYS A 618 5.90 19.32 2.45
C LYS A 618 4.94 18.82 3.53
N HIS A 619 3.90 18.14 3.06
CA HIS A 619 2.64 17.81 3.73
C HIS A 619 2.72 17.12 5.11
N SER A 620 1.61 17.29 5.85
CA SER A 620 1.20 16.60 7.09
C SER A 620 1.98 16.96 8.35
N THR A 621 1.51 17.97 9.06
CA THR A 621 1.89 18.22 10.46
C THR A 621 0.82 17.62 11.37
N THR A 622 1.16 16.55 12.07
CA THR A 622 0.39 15.98 13.18
C THR A 622 0.65 16.81 14.44
N CYS A 623 -0.40 17.37 15.04
CA CYS A 623 -0.33 17.96 16.38
C CYS A 623 -0.70 16.88 17.40
N ALA A 624 0.23 16.55 18.30
CA ALA A 624 -0.03 15.66 19.43
C ALA A 624 -0.72 16.42 20.57
N ILE A 625 -1.78 15.85 21.14
CA ILE A 625 -2.35 16.26 22.44
C ILE A 625 -2.42 15.02 23.32
N ASN A 626 -1.95 15.14 24.57
CA ASN A 626 -1.79 14.04 25.52
C ASN A 626 -3.12 13.53 26.08
N GLU A 627 -3.17 12.20 26.18
CA GLU A 627 -3.86 11.30 27.14
C GLU A 627 -5.31 11.66 27.52
N SER A 628 -6.35 10.96 27.04
CA SER A 628 -6.53 9.50 27.00
C SER A 628 -7.54 9.16 25.90
N THR A 629 -7.22 8.14 25.09
CA THR A 629 -8.01 7.67 23.91
C THR A 629 -8.24 8.68 22.79
N ALA A 630 -7.17 9.17 22.14
CA ALA A 630 -7.33 9.98 20.92
C ALA A 630 -6.34 9.55 19.83
N GLU A 631 -6.90 8.95 18.78
CA GLU A 631 -6.32 8.83 17.44
C GLU A 631 -5.79 10.20 16.98
N SER A 632 -4.59 10.22 16.39
CA SER A 632 -3.98 11.44 15.83
C SER A 632 -4.87 11.99 14.72
N GLN A 633 -5.73 12.97 15.01
CA GLN A 633 -6.58 13.62 14.02
C GLN A 633 -5.70 14.50 13.12
N MET A 634 -5.71 14.22 11.81
CA MET A 634 -5.01 15.05 10.82
C MET A 634 -5.66 16.43 10.74
N VAL A 635 -4.83 17.48 10.78
CA VAL A 635 -5.28 18.86 10.53
C VAL A 635 -5.80 18.94 9.09
N PRO A 636 -7.04 19.40 8.86
CA PRO A 636 -7.58 19.53 7.51
C PRO A 636 -6.76 20.49 6.64
N SER A 637 -6.62 20.19 5.35
CA SER A 637 -5.80 20.98 4.40
C SER A 637 -6.23 22.45 4.27
N HIS A 638 -7.52 22.74 4.50
CA HIS A 638 -8.05 24.11 4.47
C HIS A 638 -7.62 24.96 5.68
N TYR A 639 -7.16 24.34 6.77
CA TYR A 639 -6.87 25.01 8.03
C TYR A 639 -5.42 25.55 8.07
N THR A 640 -5.18 26.60 7.29
CA THR A 640 -3.85 27.23 7.16
C THR A 640 -3.53 28.20 8.30
N MET A 641 -2.25 28.58 8.48
CA MET A 641 -1.83 29.62 9.44
C MET A 641 -2.58 30.96 9.23
N LYS A 642 -2.92 31.30 7.98
CA LYS A 642 -3.71 32.50 7.66
C LYS A 642 -5.14 32.40 8.18
N VAL A 643 -5.77 31.24 8.02
CA VAL A 643 -7.11 30.95 8.55
C VAL A 643 -7.07 30.98 10.08
N ALA A 644 -6.07 30.33 10.69
CA ALA A 644 -5.93 30.30 12.13
C ALA A 644 -5.79 31.70 12.75
N LYS A 645 -4.99 32.60 12.15
CA LYS A 645 -4.88 34.00 12.60
C LYS A 645 -6.20 34.77 12.49
N ARG A 646 -6.98 34.56 11.42
CA ARG A 646 -8.30 35.19 11.27
C ARG A 646 -9.29 34.68 12.31
N ASN A 647 -9.28 33.37 12.57
CA ASN A 647 -10.11 32.75 13.59
C ASN A 647 -9.77 33.28 14.99
N ILE A 648 -8.49 33.36 15.37
CA ILE A 648 -8.07 33.95 16.66
C ILE A 648 -8.57 35.40 16.79
N LYS A 649 -8.50 36.20 15.72
CA LYS A 649 -9.01 37.58 15.75
C LYS A 649 -10.51 37.63 16.04
N ALA A 650 -11.29 36.74 15.44
CA ALA A 650 -12.74 36.64 15.69
C ALA A 650 -13.05 36.08 17.09
N LEU A 651 -12.25 35.13 17.59
CA LEU A 651 -12.37 34.62 18.96
C LEU A 651 -12.08 35.72 19.98
N ALA A 652 -11.02 36.51 19.74
CA ALA A 652 -10.59 37.60 20.62
C ALA A 652 -11.64 38.70 20.76
N SER A 653 -12.39 39.03 19.71
CA SER A 653 -13.41 40.10 19.76
C SER A 653 -14.55 39.80 20.73
N CYS A 654 -14.85 38.53 21.00
CA CYS A 654 -15.90 38.14 21.95
C CYS A 654 -15.34 37.65 23.30
N SER A 655 -14.01 37.57 23.43
CA SER A 655 -13.33 36.93 24.56
C SER A 655 -13.61 37.60 25.91
N VAL A 656 -13.73 38.93 25.95
CA VAL A 656 -14.02 39.67 27.20
C VAL A 656 -15.40 39.32 27.76
N VAL A 657 -16.42 39.27 26.90
CA VAL A 657 -17.79 38.95 27.31
C VAL A 657 -17.88 37.49 27.78
N LEU A 658 -17.23 36.57 27.08
CA LEU A 658 -17.17 35.16 27.46
C LEU A 658 -16.38 34.94 28.75
N LEU A 659 -15.29 35.68 28.98
CA LEU A 659 -14.51 35.62 30.22
C LEU A 659 -15.33 36.07 31.43
N GLN A 660 -16.12 37.14 31.30
CA GLN A 660 -17.03 37.60 32.34
C GLN A 660 -18.04 36.52 32.71
N ALA A 661 -18.77 36.00 31.72
CA ALA A 661 -19.76 34.95 31.95
C ALA A 661 -19.17 33.68 32.58
N LEU A 662 -17.98 33.24 32.12
CA LEU A 662 -17.31 32.06 32.69
C LEU A 662 -16.87 32.25 34.14
N THR A 663 -16.55 33.48 34.52
CA THR A 663 -16.07 33.80 35.87
C THR A 663 -17.23 33.97 36.85
N ASP A 664 -18.36 34.49 36.37
CA ASP A 664 -19.61 34.49 37.13
C ASP A 664 -20.06 33.04 37.42
N VAL A 665 -19.99 32.15 36.41
CA VAL A 665 -20.24 30.71 36.58
C VAL A 665 -19.20 30.06 37.51
N PHE A 666 -17.92 30.44 37.41
CA PHE A 666 -16.84 29.93 38.27
C PHE A 666 -17.07 30.23 39.75
N SER A 667 -17.54 31.44 40.06
CA SER A 667 -17.80 31.89 41.42
C SER A 667 -18.92 31.08 42.08
N ASN A 668 -19.92 30.67 41.28
CA ASN A 668 -21.09 29.92 41.73
C ASN A 668 -20.93 28.39 41.66
N SER A 669 -19.85 27.89 41.05
CA SER A 669 -19.64 26.45 40.81
C SER A 669 -18.93 25.70 41.96
N PRO A 670 -19.22 24.40 42.16
CA PRO A 670 -18.52 23.54 43.13
C PRO A 670 -17.05 23.27 42.74
N LEU A 671 -16.21 22.95 43.74
CA LEU A 671 -14.75 22.83 43.60
C LEU A 671 -14.27 21.88 42.48
N GLU A 672 -14.99 20.78 42.25
CA GLU A 672 -14.66 19.78 41.22
C GLU A 672 -14.77 20.34 39.80
N ARG A 673 -15.76 21.21 39.54
CA ARG A 673 -15.98 21.86 38.24
C ARG A 673 -15.00 23.03 37.98
N ARG A 674 -14.49 23.65 39.06
CA ARG A 674 -13.57 24.80 38.99
C ARG A 674 -12.25 24.47 38.26
N LYS A 675 -11.81 23.20 38.25
CA LYS A 675 -10.58 22.80 37.56
C LYS A 675 -10.70 23.00 36.04
N TYR A 676 -11.75 22.47 35.42
CA TYR A 676 -12.00 22.59 33.98
C TYR A 676 -12.35 24.02 33.55
N LEU A 677 -13.10 24.75 34.38
CA LEU A 677 -13.38 26.17 34.18
C LEU A 677 -12.10 27.02 34.17
N LYS A 678 -11.16 26.76 35.09
CA LYS A 678 -9.88 27.46 35.15
C LYS A 678 -9.07 27.27 33.87
N GLU A 679 -9.06 26.07 33.31
CA GLU A 679 -8.39 25.78 32.05
C GLU A 679 -9.03 26.56 30.88
N THR A 680 -10.36 26.62 30.81
CA THR A 680 -11.08 27.39 29.77
C THR A 680 -10.84 28.89 29.90
N ILE A 681 -10.88 29.43 31.12
CA ILE A 681 -10.56 30.84 31.40
C ILE A 681 -9.13 31.14 30.97
N GLY A 682 -8.17 30.26 31.31
CA GLY A 682 -6.78 30.40 30.89
C GLY A 682 -6.61 30.38 29.36
N CYS A 683 -7.34 29.50 28.67
CA CYS A 683 -7.33 29.43 27.21
C CYS A 683 -7.82 30.74 26.58
N LEU A 684 -8.99 31.23 26.99
CA LEU A 684 -9.55 32.49 26.48
C LEU A 684 -8.68 33.69 26.83
N ALA A 685 -8.19 33.80 28.07
CA ALA A 685 -7.28 34.87 28.47
C ALA A 685 -6.01 34.93 27.60
N SER A 686 -5.57 33.78 27.05
CA SER A 686 -4.38 33.74 26.19
C SER A 686 -4.57 34.38 24.81
N ILE A 687 -5.81 34.62 24.39
CA ILE A 687 -6.16 35.31 23.13
C ILE A 687 -6.76 36.71 23.36
N THR A 688 -7.04 37.06 24.61
CA THR A 688 -7.55 38.38 25.00
C THR A 688 -6.42 39.40 25.14
N ASP A 689 -6.71 40.67 24.90
CA ASP A 689 -5.74 41.75 25.12
C ASP A 689 -5.27 41.77 26.58
N ILE A 690 -3.95 41.88 26.78
CA ILE A 690 -3.32 41.83 28.10
C ILE A 690 -3.82 42.93 29.05
N ILE A 691 -4.26 44.08 28.53
CA ILE A 691 -4.84 45.17 29.32
C ILE A 691 -6.19 44.75 29.87
N GLU A 692 -7.02 44.11 29.04
CA GLU A 692 -8.34 43.64 29.44
C GLU A 692 -8.23 42.46 30.41
N VAL A 693 -7.29 41.53 30.20
CA VAL A 693 -7.02 40.45 31.15
C VAL A 693 -6.58 41.00 32.52
N LYS A 694 -5.74 42.04 32.55
CA LYS A 694 -5.33 42.69 33.80
C LYS A 694 -6.49 43.37 34.52
N LYS A 695 -7.33 44.13 33.80
CA LYS A 695 -8.54 44.74 34.37
C LYS A 695 -9.45 43.67 34.96
N PHE A 696 -9.65 42.59 34.21
CA PHE A 696 -10.48 41.47 34.61
C PHE A 696 -9.98 40.80 35.91
N PHE A 697 -8.68 40.52 35.98
CA PHE A 697 -8.05 39.93 37.16
C PHE A 697 -8.15 40.84 38.40
N ILE A 698 -7.99 42.15 38.22
CA ILE A 698 -8.14 43.13 39.31
C ILE A 698 -9.59 43.16 39.82
N SER A 699 -10.59 43.17 38.92
CA SER A 699 -12.01 43.14 39.29
C SER A 699 -12.38 41.88 40.08
N LEU A 700 -11.86 40.72 39.68
CA LEU A 700 -12.09 39.45 40.37
C LEU A 700 -11.50 39.47 41.80
N LEU A 701 -10.26 39.94 41.95
CA LEU A 701 -9.61 40.09 43.26
C LEU A 701 -10.33 41.09 44.17
N ALA A 702 -10.84 42.19 43.62
CA ALA A 702 -11.61 43.17 44.38
C ALA A 702 -12.92 42.56 44.92
N GLY A 703 -13.63 41.78 44.11
CA GLY A 703 -14.86 41.10 44.52
C GLY A 703 -14.65 40.03 45.60
N GLU A 704 -13.56 39.26 45.55
CA GLU A 704 -13.22 38.31 46.63
C GLU A 704 -12.84 39.01 47.94
N LEU A 705 -12.13 40.14 47.86
CA LEU A 705 -11.77 40.96 49.03
C LEU A 705 -12.99 41.62 49.68
N GLU A 706 -13.97 42.07 48.89
CA GLU A 706 -15.24 42.61 49.40
C GLU A 706 -16.12 41.54 50.06
N ASN A 707 -16.18 40.32 49.49
CA ASN A 707 -16.91 39.19 50.10
C ASN A 707 -16.29 38.70 51.42
N GLN A 708 -14.97 38.79 51.58
CA GLN A 708 -14.32 38.54 52.88
C GLN A 708 -14.57 39.68 53.90
N GLY A 709 -14.82 40.91 53.45
CA GLY A 709 -15.21 42.03 54.30
C GLY A 709 -16.66 42.00 54.77
N GLY A 710 -17.58 41.45 53.96
CA GLY A 710 -19.00 41.29 54.29
C GLY A 710 -19.26 40.26 55.39
N ASN A 711 -18.53 39.14 55.39
CA ASN A 711 -18.64 38.12 56.45
C ASN A 711 -18.12 38.59 57.81
N ARG A 712 -17.31 39.65 57.88
CA ARG A 712 -16.92 40.26 59.17
C ARG A 712 -17.95 41.24 59.73
N LYS A 713 -18.85 41.78 58.90
CA LYS A 713 -19.88 42.74 59.35
C LYS A 713 -21.15 42.08 59.89
N VAL A 714 -21.40 40.81 59.56
CA VAL A 714 -22.52 40.05 60.15
C VAL A 714 -22.18 39.61 61.59
N ASP A 715 -20.91 39.37 61.91
CA ASP A 715 -20.47 39.03 63.27
C ASP A 715 -20.35 40.26 64.20
N GLU A 716 -20.28 41.48 63.67
CA GLU A 716 -20.20 42.72 64.49
C GLU A 716 -21.55 43.38 64.79
N GLN A 717 -22.66 42.97 64.16
CA GLN A 717 -24.00 43.47 64.49
C GLN A 717 -24.76 42.61 65.53
N GLY A 718 -24.15 41.52 66.03
CA GLY A 718 -24.66 40.70 67.12
C GLY A 718 -24.09 41.02 68.52
N ALA A 719 -23.24 42.04 68.63
CA ALA A 719 -22.57 42.41 69.88
C ALA A 719 -22.65 43.93 70.15
N GLN A 720 -23.86 44.45 70.37
CA GLN A 720 -24.09 45.69 71.12
C GLN A 720 -25.35 45.58 71.97
#